data_AF-A0A7V3MEH1-F1
#
_entry.id   AF-A0A7V3MEH1-F1
#
_cell.length_a   1.000
_cell.length_b   1.000
_cell.length_c   1.000
_cell.angle_alpha   90.00
_cell.angle_beta   90.00
_cell.angle_gamma   90.00
#
_symmetry.space_group_name_H-M   'P 1'
#
loop_
_entity.id
_entity.type
_entity.pdbx_description
1 polymer ?
#
loop_
_entity_poly.entity_id
_entity_poly.type
_entity_poly.pdbx_seq_one_letter_code
_entity_poly.pdbx_strand_id
1 'polypeptide(L)'
;MISKIVKSTVAASVLATVTFAASSYDKTPPFGMDKLEKVKVNGAEAYQPKADYSMFVNYELGMHCVGFDMSYCCVIPPYNSIQSQAIRVGKGAKLPKLLSPKDNVKLFAYTKDNSFSEGNKMKYWSVSKDADGDGHLDSAGDNVANYVWTHLFIYKDLEGTIPKGSKAKDRLRVGRQIPVKVDHGPSGAPMTGYMTYAGKEGGNVVMTDTLVPPVKDVKLILTASHLWDSLGLPLTAFNDSRRKGSLRSVTEKDFQPFQYSTVELHTQDGKQIKQPDGKTVSYFGTNPVDIPNCYACHSRTGKAAQMARDEGLKQGDAEYNYWKTYPDTSEYMARLSEGSINILSLHDAHHGTSFLSSYDSNAAINRLGKVGFVNCTDCHGDNVSGNLQEPRVTASGYKTVKAKPLSEAVHGFHLAMVPMPDAAGRSQACQSCHPTHFQNPNMNDDTNPFRVTDRYGEARFAKGDIRKSGGGCYVRRDAHSNPNAKPPFFLNNYGKWQLENVSMKDEHGKDVKEMRGLYCTNCHSKVAQALYAADDITNDSKQEGKTLRNKSLKEIVAAVAGGDMKKFASIADAKATGKNEVLSYYLDHKSATLVKNVGKKGKLDLKPWNHKTGGDVPYAAASGGNDWWLAASEPHCADCHLAPFVEQNTGGKYFPIDQPNKYSLYRYSKAHGDIACQTCHESTHGLYSTRYDGDERSVDVTTHEQALQYSPDGKYAGPVTCAACHTVNKNGVPTQLEGTKYANDYWASVTLAHFMREGDQKLEVKQLVKKYPYKNSTKVVTDGWK
;
A
#
# COMPACT_ATOMS: atom_id res chain seq x y z
N MET A 1 20.72 -55.02 -37.17
CA MET A 1 19.72 -55.14 -36.08
C MET A 1 19.94 -54.02 -35.08
N ILE A 2 18.94 -53.14 -34.97
CA ILE A 2 18.51 -52.37 -33.78
C ILE A 2 19.57 -51.56 -33.02
N SER A 3 19.66 -50.26 -33.33
CA SER A 3 20.06 -49.22 -32.36
C SER A 3 18.85 -48.30 -32.14
N LYS A 4 18.37 -48.23 -30.90
CA LYS A 4 17.14 -47.53 -30.51
C LYS A 4 17.41 -46.04 -30.25
N ILE A 5 16.56 -45.27 -30.92
CA ILE A 5 16.31 -43.84 -30.90
C ILE A 5 16.11 -43.28 -29.48
N VAL A 6 16.88 -42.25 -29.13
CA VAL A 6 16.49 -41.19 -28.20
C VAL A 6 16.21 -39.95 -29.06
N LYS A 7 14.94 -39.58 -29.22
CA LYS A 7 14.54 -38.29 -29.79
C LYS A 7 14.04 -37.41 -28.65
N SER A 8 14.83 -36.40 -28.33
CA SER A 8 14.48 -35.23 -27.54
C SER A 8 13.43 -34.39 -28.28
N THR A 9 12.26 -34.25 -27.68
CA THR A 9 11.19 -33.38 -28.20
C THR A 9 11.48 -31.95 -27.75
N VAL A 10 12.08 -31.15 -28.63
CA VAL A 10 12.07 -29.69 -28.52
C VAL A 10 10.68 -29.23 -28.96
N ALA A 11 9.82 -28.87 -28.02
CA ALA A 11 8.56 -28.20 -28.33
C ALA A 11 8.84 -26.77 -28.79
N ALA A 12 8.93 -26.57 -30.11
CA ALA A 12 8.90 -25.25 -30.72
C ALA A 12 7.47 -24.70 -30.60
N SER A 13 7.26 -23.77 -29.68
CA SER A 13 6.02 -23.00 -29.56
C SER A 13 5.91 -22.07 -30.77
N VAL A 14 5.12 -22.47 -31.76
CA VAL A 14 4.74 -21.63 -32.89
C VAL A 14 3.98 -20.42 -32.33
N LEU A 15 4.48 -19.20 -32.61
CA LEU A 15 3.69 -17.97 -32.48
C LEU A 15 2.53 -18.05 -33.50
N ALA A 16 1.44 -18.70 -33.12
CA ALA A 16 0.18 -18.50 -33.78
C ALA A 16 -0.33 -17.12 -33.35
N THR A 17 -0.30 -16.15 -34.25
CA THR A 17 -1.18 -14.98 -34.16
C THR A 17 -2.61 -15.50 -34.25
N VAL A 18 -3.20 -15.86 -33.12
CA VAL A 18 -4.63 -16.10 -32.99
C VAL A 18 -5.28 -14.75 -33.23
N THR A 19 -5.79 -14.52 -34.44
CA THR A 19 -6.82 -13.52 -34.68
C THR A 19 -8.02 -13.96 -33.86
N PHE A 20 -8.16 -13.41 -32.65
CA PHE A 20 -9.35 -13.59 -31.83
C PHE A 20 -10.53 -13.04 -32.64
N ALA A 21 -11.37 -13.94 -33.15
CA ALA A 21 -12.72 -13.56 -33.58
C ALA A 21 -13.37 -12.87 -32.38
N ALA A 22 -13.93 -11.69 -32.58
CA ALA A 22 -14.62 -10.94 -31.53
C ALA A 22 -15.81 -11.77 -31.02
N SER A 23 -15.61 -12.56 -29.98
CA SER A 23 -16.72 -13.15 -29.23
C SER A 23 -17.51 -11.99 -28.65
N SER A 24 -18.81 -11.91 -28.92
CA SER A 24 -19.68 -10.99 -28.21
C SER A 24 -19.53 -11.21 -26.70
N TYR A 25 -19.12 -10.19 -25.95
CA TYR A 25 -19.00 -10.27 -24.50
C TYR A 25 -20.39 -10.15 -23.85
N ASP A 26 -20.51 -10.68 -22.63
CA ASP A 26 -21.73 -10.56 -21.85
C ASP A 26 -21.89 -9.12 -21.35
N LYS A 27 -22.98 -8.46 -21.76
CA LYS A 27 -23.29 -7.07 -21.41
C LYS A 27 -23.96 -6.93 -20.05
N THR A 28 -24.36 -8.04 -19.44
CA THR A 28 -25.09 -8.04 -18.18
C THR A 28 -24.16 -7.79 -16.99
N PRO A 29 -24.66 -7.12 -15.94
CA PRO A 29 -23.90 -6.96 -14.71
C PRO A 29 -23.78 -8.31 -13.97
N PRO A 30 -22.70 -8.54 -13.19
CA PRO A 30 -22.48 -9.79 -12.46
C PRO A 30 -23.29 -9.88 -11.15
N PHE A 31 -24.39 -9.14 -11.02
CA PHE A 31 -25.15 -8.99 -9.77
C PHE A 31 -26.65 -8.74 -10.04
N GLY A 32 -27.46 -9.09 -9.04
CA GLY A 32 -28.88 -8.75 -8.98
C GLY A 32 -29.15 -7.34 -8.43
N MET A 33 -30.43 -6.96 -8.38
CA MET A 33 -30.91 -5.67 -7.85
C MET A 33 -31.77 -5.83 -6.58
N ASP A 34 -31.69 -7.00 -5.95
CA ASP A 34 -32.66 -7.47 -4.95
C ASP A 34 -32.77 -6.57 -3.70
N LYS A 35 -31.69 -5.86 -3.35
CA LYS A 35 -31.66 -4.97 -2.18
C LYS A 35 -32.04 -3.53 -2.49
N LEU A 36 -32.17 -3.17 -3.76
CA LEU A 36 -32.55 -1.82 -4.20
C LEU A 36 -34.06 -1.60 -4.11
N GLU A 37 -34.46 -0.34 -4.07
CA GLU A 37 -35.86 0.06 -4.16
C GLU A 37 -36.29 0.15 -5.62
N LYS A 38 -37.35 -0.56 -5.98
CA LYS A 38 -37.91 -0.54 -7.33
C LYS A 38 -38.75 0.73 -7.53
N VAL A 39 -38.44 1.50 -8.56
CA VAL A 39 -39.10 2.80 -8.86
C VAL A 39 -39.42 2.93 -10.35
N LYS A 40 -40.19 3.98 -10.70
CA LYS A 40 -40.39 4.41 -12.08
C LYS A 40 -39.70 5.73 -12.34
N VAL A 41 -38.83 5.79 -13.33
CA VAL A 41 -38.17 7.02 -13.80
C VAL A 41 -38.60 7.24 -15.24
N ASN A 42 -39.28 8.36 -15.51
CA ASN A 42 -39.84 8.68 -16.83
C ASN A 42 -40.70 7.55 -17.42
N GLY A 43 -41.46 6.85 -16.57
CA GLY A 43 -42.33 5.74 -16.97
C GLY A 43 -41.63 4.39 -17.12
N ALA A 44 -40.29 4.34 -17.15
CA ALA A 44 -39.52 3.10 -17.21
C ALA A 44 -39.18 2.56 -15.80
N GLU A 45 -39.10 1.25 -15.69
CA GLU A 45 -38.68 0.56 -14.47
C GLU A 45 -37.18 0.81 -14.18
N ALA A 46 -36.88 1.20 -12.94
CA ALA A 46 -35.54 1.43 -12.45
C ALA A 46 -35.40 0.97 -10.99
N TYR A 47 -34.18 0.95 -10.50
CA TYR A 47 -33.79 0.50 -9.18
C TYR A 47 -32.92 1.56 -8.53
N GLN A 48 -33.30 2.04 -7.35
CA GLN A 48 -32.57 3.09 -6.65
C GLN A 48 -32.01 2.58 -5.32
N PRO A 49 -30.88 3.13 -4.84
CA PRO A 49 -30.39 2.83 -3.50
C PRO A 49 -31.45 3.28 -2.49
N LYS A 50 -31.66 2.52 -1.41
CA LYS A 50 -32.57 2.95 -0.33
C LYS A 50 -31.99 4.13 0.45
N ALA A 51 -30.69 4.13 0.64
CA ALA A 51 -29.94 5.19 1.30
C ALA A 51 -30.01 6.52 0.53
N ASP A 52 -29.94 7.63 1.26
CA ASP A 52 -29.79 8.98 0.69
C ASP A 52 -28.32 9.41 0.59
N TYR A 53 -27.47 8.76 1.37
CA TYR A 53 -26.03 8.98 1.39
C TYR A 53 -25.29 7.65 1.32
N SER A 54 -24.15 7.64 0.62
CA SER A 54 -23.19 6.56 0.64
C SER A 54 -21.83 7.15 1.05
N MET A 55 -21.05 6.42 1.82
CA MET A 55 -19.70 6.83 2.19
C MET A 55 -18.76 5.67 1.95
N PHE A 56 -17.59 6.00 1.41
CA PHE A 56 -16.54 5.02 1.14
C PHE A 56 -15.44 5.25 2.15
N VAL A 57 -15.13 4.22 2.93
CA VAL A 57 -14.09 4.28 3.96
C VAL A 57 -12.93 3.43 3.48
N ASN A 58 -11.82 4.10 3.18
CA ASN A 58 -10.59 3.49 2.73
C ASN A 58 -9.53 3.75 3.79
N TYR A 59 -8.42 3.03 3.70
CA TYR A 59 -7.24 3.34 4.47
C TYR A 59 -6.06 3.50 3.52
N GLU A 60 -5.11 4.32 3.95
CA GLU A 60 -3.80 4.28 3.34
C GLU A 60 -3.02 3.20 4.06
N LEU A 61 -2.57 2.21 3.29
CA LEU A 61 -1.52 1.31 3.75
C LEU A 61 -0.21 2.10 3.80
N GLY A 62 -0.07 2.97 4.81
CA GLY A 62 1.25 3.28 5.31
C GLY A 62 1.75 1.96 5.91
N MET A 63 2.77 1.34 5.33
CA MET A 63 3.29 0.10 5.90
C MET A 63 3.87 0.37 7.29
N HIS A 64 3.03 0.21 8.30
CA HIS A 64 3.44 0.23 9.70
C HIS A 64 4.04 -1.14 10.02
N CYS A 65 5.34 -1.28 9.77
CA CYS A 65 6.13 -2.34 10.37
C CYS A 65 6.37 -2.01 11.86
N VAL A 66 5.28 -1.89 12.64
CA VAL A 66 5.36 -1.52 14.05
C VAL A 66 5.74 -2.74 14.87
N GLY A 67 6.87 -2.63 15.56
CA GLY A 67 7.06 -3.29 16.84
C GLY A 67 6.37 -2.45 17.90
N PHE A 68 5.25 -2.88 18.45
CA PHE A 68 4.54 -2.13 19.50
C PHE A 68 5.41 -1.91 20.75
N ASP A 69 6.43 -2.76 20.92
CA ASP A 69 7.51 -2.60 21.88
C ASP A 69 8.71 -1.91 21.21
N MET A 70 8.60 -0.61 20.95
CA MET A 70 9.65 0.22 20.31
C MET A 70 10.78 0.56 21.29
N SER A 71 11.02 -0.25 22.32
CA SER A 71 12.04 0.02 23.34
C SER A 71 13.45 0.00 22.73
N TYR A 72 13.70 -0.93 21.80
CA TYR A 72 15.04 -1.18 21.28
C TYR A 72 15.26 -0.55 19.91
N CYS A 73 14.45 -0.93 18.93
CA CYS A 73 14.60 -0.45 17.57
C CYS A 73 13.26 -0.43 16.83
N CYS A 74 13.20 0.35 15.75
CA CYS A 74 12.06 0.36 14.84
C CYS A 74 12.51 0.46 13.39
N VAL A 75 11.85 -0.30 12.52
CA VAL A 75 12.02 -0.23 11.07
C VAL A 75 11.29 1.00 10.53
N ILE A 76 9.99 1.14 10.81
CA ILE A 76 9.15 2.29 10.40
C ILE A 76 8.15 2.63 11.53
N PRO A 77 7.99 3.90 11.93
CA PRO A 77 7.06 4.31 12.99
C PRO A 77 5.57 4.08 12.63
N PRO A 78 4.65 4.09 13.62
CA PRO A 78 3.23 3.93 13.36
C PRO A 78 2.69 5.08 12.52
N TYR A 79 2.00 4.77 11.42
CA TYR A 79 1.42 5.76 10.52
C TYR A 79 0.30 5.15 9.67
N ASN A 80 -0.94 5.24 10.15
CA ASN A 80 -2.13 4.73 9.45
C ASN A 80 -3.13 5.83 9.14
N SER A 81 -3.70 5.88 7.95
CA SER A 81 -4.71 6.91 7.64
C SER A 81 -6.07 6.29 7.39
N ILE A 82 -7.13 6.91 7.89
CA ILE A 82 -8.51 6.63 7.46
C ILE A 82 -8.88 7.71 6.46
N GLN A 83 -9.24 7.31 5.25
CA GLN A 83 -9.68 8.19 4.18
C GLN A 83 -11.15 7.94 3.83
N SER A 84 -11.86 9.00 3.43
CA SER A 84 -13.25 8.83 3.02
C SER A 84 -13.72 9.80 1.94
N GLN A 85 -14.65 9.32 1.11
CA GLN A 85 -15.48 10.16 0.24
C GLN A 85 -16.95 9.93 0.60
N ALA A 86 -17.65 11.01 0.94
CA ALA A 86 -19.09 10.98 1.17
C ALA A 86 -19.85 11.45 -0.07
N ILE A 87 -20.90 10.73 -0.44
CA ILE A 87 -21.69 10.96 -1.65
C ILE A 87 -23.16 11.07 -1.24
N ARG A 88 -23.81 12.14 -1.66
CA ARG A 88 -25.27 12.18 -1.69
C ARG A 88 -25.75 11.42 -2.92
N VAL A 89 -26.58 10.41 -2.69
CA VAL A 89 -27.09 9.48 -3.70
C VAL A 89 -27.95 10.21 -4.72
N GLY A 90 -27.78 9.85 -5.99
CA GLY A 90 -28.62 10.30 -7.09
C GLY A 90 -29.93 9.50 -7.17
N LYS A 91 -31.06 10.12 -6.82
CA LYS A 91 -32.40 9.51 -6.90
C LYS A 91 -33.12 9.89 -8.20
N GLY A 92 -33.81 8.94 -8.80
CA GLY A 92 -34.53 9.13 -10.06
C GLY A 92 -33.57 9.49 -11.21
N ALA A 93 -33.75 10.67 -11.81
CA ALA A 93 -32.87 11.19 -12.86
C ALA A 93 -31.73 12.07 -12.32
N LYS A 94 -31.71 12.40 -11.03
CA LYS A 94 -30.70 13.30 -10.45
C LYS A 94 -29.34 12.62 -10.34
N LEU A 95 -28.27 13.36 -10.65
CA LEU A 95 -26.90 12.89 -10.49
C LEU A 95 -26.50 12.83 -9.00
N PRO A 96 -25.64 11.87 -8.61
CA PRO A 96 -25.02 11.87 -7.29
C PRO A 96 -24.10 13.08 -7.13
N LYS A 97 -23.84 13.46 -5.87
CA LYS A 97 -22.96 14.59 -5.55
C LYS A 97 -21.91 14.17 -4.52
N LEU A 98 -20.64 14.30 -4.87
CA LEU A 98 -19.53 14.22 -3.93
C LEU A 98 -19.62 15.40 -2.94
N LEU A 99 -19.64 15.09 -1.64
CA LEU A 99 -19.84 16.07 -0.58
C LEU A 99 -18.51 16.64 -0.08
N SER A 100 -18.58 17.90 0.32
CA SER A 100 -17.46 18.70 0.84
C SER A 100 -17.93 19.58 2.01
N PRO A 101 -17.03 20.27 2.74
CA PRO A 101 -17.44 21.25 3.74
C PRO A 101 -18.40 22.33 3.23
N LYS A 102 -18.37 22.64 1.91
CA LYS A 102 -19.29 23.60 1.28
C LYS A 102 -20.75 23.14 1.28
N ASP A 103 -20.99 21.88 1.59
CA ASP A 103 -22.31 21.27 1.74
C ASP A 103 -22.81 21.30 3.18
N ASN A 104 -22.12 22.02 4.08
CA ASN A 104 -22.41 22.12 5.53
C ASN A 104 -22.38 20.76 6.24
N VAL A 105 -21.41 19.92 5.87
CA VAL A 105 -21.17 18.60 6.45
C VAL A 105 -19.71 18.45 6.89
N LYS A 106 -19.49 17.52 7.83
CA LYS A 106 -18.17 17.04 8.25
C LYS A 106 -18.23 15.55 8.55
N LEU A 107 -17.09 14.87 8.49
CA LEU A 107 -17.01 13.44 8.76
C LEU A 107 -16.37 13.17 10.11
N PHE A 108 -16.96 12.27 10.89
CA PHE A 108 -16.45 11.83 12.19
C PHE A 108 -15.95 10.39 12.07
N ALA A 109 -14.69 10.13 12.39
CA ALA A 109 -14.07 8.81 12.29
C ALA A 109 -13.70 8.25 13.67
N TYR A 110 -13.81 6.94 13.83
CA TYR A 110 -13.33 6.19 14.99
C TYR A 110 -13.01 4.74 14.62
N THR A 111 -12.18 4.07 15.42
CA THR A 111 -11.91 2.63 15.24
C THR A 111 -12.59 1.84 16.35
N LYS A 112 -13.40 0.85 15.97
CA LYS A 112 -14.13 0.01 16.92
C LYS A 112 -13.14 -0.80 17.74
N ASP A 113 -13.31 -0.75 19.06
CA ASP A 113 -12.49 -1.51 20.02
C ASP A 113 -10.98 -1.18 19.92
N ASN A 114 -10.62 0.02 19.44
CA ASN A 114 -9.24 0.49 19.36
C ASN A 114 -9.19 2.02 19.47
N SER A 115 -9.61 2.53 20.62
CA SER A 115 -9.77 3.96 20.88
C SER A 115 -8.50 4.66 21.39
N PHE A 116 -7.52 3.88 21.84
CA PHE A 116 -6.23 4.35 22.33
C PHE A 116 -5.11 3.35 21.97
N SER A 117 -3.88 3.82 21.99
CA SER A 117 -2.68 3.05 21.66
C SER A 117 -1.59 3.15 22.73
N GLU A 118 -1.52 4.26 23.48
CA GLU A 118 -0.57 4.37 24.59
C GLU A 118 -0.86 3.37 25.73
N GLY A 119 0.15 3.08 26.54
CA GLY A 119 0.01 2.38 27.80
C GLY A 119 0.26 0.90 27.62
N ASN A 120 -0.80 0.09 27.67
CA ASN A 120 -0.65 -1.37 27.61
C ASN A 120 -0.63 -1.94 26.19
N LYS A 121 -0.69 -1.11 25.15
CA LYS A 121 -0.71 -1.51 23.74
C LYS A 121 0.52 -1.11 22.94
N MET A 122 1.15 0.03 23.22
CA MET A 122 2.34 0.49 22.50
C MET A 122 3.25 1.38 23.36
N LYS A 123 4.57 1.20 23.25
CA LYS A 123 5.59 2.07 23.84
C LYS A 123 6.15 3.01 22.76
N TYR A 124 5.43 4.09 22.47
CA TYR A 124 5.86 5.09 21.48
C TYR A 124 6.14 6.44 22.13
N TRP A 125 5.21 6.92 22.95
CA TRP A 125 5.34 8.16 23.70
C TRP A 125 6.13 8.00 25.01
N SER A 126 6.29 6.77 25.51
CA SER A 126 6.96 6.46 26.78
C SER A 126 8.43 6.04 26.64
N VAL A 127 8.93 5.87 25.41
CA VAL A 127 10.33 5.53 25.17
C VAL A 127 11.11 6.83 25.02
N SER A 128 12.00 7.10 25.97
CA SER A 128 12.83 8.32 25.97
C SER A 128 13.75 8.35 24.74
N LYS A 129 13.80 9.52 24.09
CA LYS A 129 14.73 9.82 23.00
C LYS A 129 14.90 11.33 22.88
N ASP A 130 16.15 11.78 22.82
CA ASP A 130 16.52 13.19 22.68
C ASP A 130 15.96 13.75 21.36
N ALA A 131 14.84 14.46 21.46
CA ALA A 131 14.08 14.97 20.31
C ALA A 131 14.47 16.40 19.96
N ASP A 132 14.88 17.20 20.94
CA ASP A 132 15.31 18.59 20.77
C ASP A 132 16.80 18.74 20.40
N GLY A 133 17.59 17.68 20.60
CA GLY A 133 19.00 17.56 20.23
C GLY A 133 19.94 18.22 21.23
N ASP A 134 19.55 18.38 22.49
CA ASP A 134 20.38 19.00 23.54
C ASP A 134 21.33 18.00 24.24
N GLY A 135 21.21 16.71 23.95
CA GLY A 135 22.03 15.63 24.52
C GLY A 135 21.51 15.09 25.86
N HIS A 136 20.37 15.56 26.33
CA HIS A 136 19.66 15.09 27.52
C HIS A 136 18.40 14.31 27.13
N LEU A 137 17.72 13.72 28.11
CA LEU A 137 16.53 12.86 27.92
C LEU A 137 15.41 13.24 28.90
N ASP A 138 15.51 14.42 29.52
CA ASP A 138 14.63 14.91 30.58
C ASP A 138 13.72 16.06 30.13
N SER A 139 13.83 16.52 28.87
CA SER A 139 12.87 17.46 28.31
C SER A 139 11.50 16.81 28.17
N ALA A 140 10.43 17.57 28.41
CA ALA A 140 9.05 17.07 28.36
C ALA A 140 8.64 16.49 26.98
N GLY A 141 9.40 16.81 25.93
CA GLY A 141 9.22 16.30 24.57
C GLY A 141 10.09 15.10 24.19
N ASP A 142 11.02 14.66 25.05
CA ASP A 142 12.02 13.64 24.71
C ASP A 142 11.44 12.23 24.70
N ASN A 143 10.83 11.89 23.58
CA ASN A 143 10.33 10.56 23.30
C ASN A 143 10.39 10.21 21.82
N VAL A 144 10.27 8.92 21.52
CA VAL A 144 10.30 8.38 20.15
C VAL A 144 9.22 9.01 19.26
N ALA A 145 8.03 9.30 19.79
CA ALA A 145 6.96 9.91 19.02
C ALA A 145 7.29 11.30 18.48
N ASN A 146 7.97 12.10 19.28
CA ASN A 146 8.47 13.41 18.85
C ASN A 146 9.75 13.30 18.00
N TYR A 147 10.63 12.35 18.30
CA TYR A 147 11.92 12.21 17.63
C TYR A 147 11.82 11.89 16.13
N VAL A 148 11.01 10.89 15.75
CA VAL A 148 11.06 10.28 14.41
C VAL A 148 10.58 11.22 13.29
N TRP A 149 9.78 12.25 13.61
CA TRP A 149 9.18 13.18 12.64
C TRP A 149 9.89 14.53 12.51
N THR A 150 10.98 14.76 13.24
CA THR A 150 11.68 16.06 13.32
C THR A 150 12.22 16.60 11.98
N HIS A 151 12.34 15.76 10.96
CA HIS A 151 12.69 16.16 9.60
C HIS A 151 11.55 16.90 8.87
N LEU A 152 10.29 16.67 9.25
CA LEU A 152 9.12 17.33 8.67
C LEU A 152 8.82 18.66 9.38
N PHE A 153 8.36 19.64 8.60
CA PHE A 153 7.97 20.96 9.13
C PHE A 153 6.89 21.64 8.31
N ILE A 154 6.26 22.65 8.93
CA ILE A 154 5.38 23.62 8.26
C ILE A 154 5.84 25.04 8.60
N TYR A 155 5.30 26.05 7.92
CA TYR A 155 5.51 27.46 8.31
C TYR A 155 4.31 28.08 9.04
N LYS A 156 3.11 27.57 8.79
CA LYS A 156 1.88 28.15 9.36
C LYS A 156 0.77 27.12 9.56
N ASP A 157 0.44 26.40 8.50
CA ASP A 157 -0.71 25.49 8.46
C ASP A 157 -0.44 24.29 7.52
N LEU A 158 -1.30 23.27 7.65
CA LEU A 158 -1.29 22.06 6.81
C LEU A 158 -1.90 22.28 5.41
N GLU A 159 -2.24 23.52 5.06
CA GLU A 159 -2.54 23.93 3.68
C GLU A 159 -1.25 24.22 2.89
N GLY A 160 -0.09 24.23 3.56
CA GLY A 160 1.20 24.47 2.94
C GLY A 160 1.52 25.95 2.74
N THR A 161 0.91 26.83 3.55
CA THR A 161 1.15 28.27 3.50
C THR A 161 2.56 28.61 3.98
N ILE A 162 3.29 29.36 3.14
CA ILE A 162 4.58 29.96 3.49
C ILE A 162 4.40 31.47 3.54
N PRO A 163 4.36 32.09 4.74
CA PRO A 163 4.27 33.54 4.87
C PRO A 163 5.39 34.27 4.12
N LYS A 164 5.08 35.46 3.60
CA LYS A 164 6.06 36.26 2.85
C LYS A 164 7.23 36.64 3.76
N GLY A 165 8.45 36.34 3.32
CA GLY A 165 9.67 36.66 4.06
C GLY A 165 10.07 35.66 5.14
N SER A 166 9.37 34.52 5.25
CA SER A 166 9.74 33.43 6.14
C SER A 166 11.18 32.96 5.93
N LYS A 167 11.83 32.60 7.03
CA LYS A 167 13.20 32.09 7.11
C LYS A 167 13.21 30.74 7.82
N ALA A 168 14.34 30.04 7.78
CA ALA A 168 14.49 28.72 8.41
C ALA A 168 14.11 28.68 9.91
N LYS A 169 14.29 29.78 10.65
CA LYS A 169 13.90 29.91 12.06
C LYS A 169 12.39 29.94 12.30
N ASP A 170 11.61 30.27 11.26
CA ASP A 170 10.15 30.37 11.32
C ASP A 170 9.49 29.00 11.01
N ARG A 171 10.29 27.97 10.74
CA ARG A 171 9.82 26.60 10.53
C ARG A 171 9.34 26.01 11.86
N LEU A 172 8.15 25.44 11.83
CA LEU A 172 7.54 24.68 12.92
C LEU A 172 7.74 23.20 12.63
N ARG A 173 8.72 22.57 13.27
CA ARG A 173 9.03 21.14 13.08
C ARG A 173 8.07 20.28 13.88
N VAL A 174 7.60 19.21 13.26
CA VAL A 174 6.81 18.17 13.93
C VAL A 174 7.71 17.47 14.95
N GLY A 175 7.19 17.26 16.16
CA GLY A 175 7.93 16.72 17.29
C GLY A 175 8.77 17.72 18.09
N ARG A 176 8.94 18.97 17.61
CA ARG A 176 9.64 20.04 18.36
C ARG A 176 8.71 21.20 18.70
N GLN A 177 8.51 22.12 17.75
CA GLN A 177 7.57 23.23 17.93
C GLN A 177 6.12 22.74 17.95
N ILE A 178 5.85 21.63 17.26
CA ILE A 178 4.53 20.99 17.21
C ILE A 178 4.67 19.59 17.81
N PRO A 179 4.43 19.40 19.13
CA PRO A 179 4.55 18.10 19.74
C PRO A 179 3.49 17.12 19.21
N VAL A 180 3.89 15.86 19.01
CA VAL A 180 2.97 14.77 18.69
C VAL A 180 2.24 14.38 19.97
N LYS A 181 0.94 14.66 20.01
CA LYS A 181 0.11 14.34 21.17
C LYS A 181 -0.04 12.82 21.32
N VAL A 182 -0.18 12.36 22.56
CA VAL A 182 -0.58 10.98 22.88
C VAL A 182 -1.82 10.60 22.11
N ASP A 183 -1.84 9.41 21.50
CA ASP A 183 -2.96 8.88 20.71
C ASP A 183 -3.40 9.79 19.55
N HIS A 184 -2.46 10.57 19.00
CA HIS A 184 -2.64 11.34 17.77
C HIS A 184 -1.55 11.01 16.76
N GLY A 185 -1.90 11.17 15.48
CA GLY A 185 -0.92 11.15 14.41
C GLY A 185 -0.03 12.41 14.40
N PRO A 186 1.08 12.40 13.65
CA PRO A 186 2.00 13.54 13.54
C PRO A 186 1.34 14.79 12.90
N SER A 187 0.23 14.62 12.20
CA SER A 187 -0.62 15.70 11.67
C SER A 187 -1.49 16.38 12.75
N GLY A 188 -1.58 15.78 13.95
CA GLY A 188 -2.52 16.17 15.00
C GLY A 188 -3.91 15.52 14.86
N ALA A 189 -4.10 14.57 13.94
CA ALA A 189 -5.35 13.81 13.84
C ALA A 189 -5.53 12.88 15.06
N PRO A 190 -6.67 12.95 15.79
CA PRO A 190 -6.94 12.06 16.91
C PRO A 190 -7.37 10.66 16.44
N MET A 191 -7.12 9.63 17.25
CA MET A 191 -7.65 8.27 17.04
C MET A 191 -9.19 8.21 16.91
N THR A 192 -9.90 9.20 17.45
CA THR A 192 -11.34 9.39 17.29
C THR A 192 -11.65 10.87 17.18
N GLY A 193 -12.31 11.30 16.11
CA GLY A 193 -12.61 12.71 15.90
C GLY A 193 -13.02 13.08 14.48
N TYR A 194 -13.12 14.38 14.23
CA TYR A 194 -13.46 14.90 12.91
C TYR A 194 -12.28 14.85 11.94
N MET A 195 -12.56 14.40 10.72
CA MET A 195 -11.58 14.28 9.63
C MET A 195 -11.32 15.65 8.97
N THR A 196 -10.13 15.81 8.39
CA THR A 196 -9.76 17.01 7.61
C THR A 196 -10.09 16.82 6.14
N TYR A 197 -10.64 17.84 5.47
CA TYR A 197 -10.94 17.78 4.03
C TYR A 197 -9.79 18.34 3.17
N ALA A 198 -9.27 17.51 2.27
CA ALA A 198 -8.32 17.91 1.23
C ALA A 198 -9.04 18.55 0.04
N GLY A 199 -8.65 19.78 -0.31
CA GLY A 199 -9.20 20.54 -1.42
C GLY A 199 -8.72 20.07 -2.80
N LYS A 200 -8.85 20.93 -3.81
CA LYS A 200 -8.44 20.62 -5.19
C LYS A 200 -6.94 20.35 -5.37
N GLU A 201 -6.10 20.94 -4.52
CA GLU A 201 -4.63 20.81 -4.56
C GLU A 201 -4.13 19.66 -3.65
N GLY A 202 -5.03 18.88 -3.04
CA GLY A 202 -4.67 17.96 -1.96
C GLY A 202 -4.69 18.64 -0.58
N GLY A 203 -4.16 17.96 0.42
CA GLY A 203 -4.14 18.41 1.81
C GLY A 203 -3.01 17.79 2.62
N ASN A 204 -2.93 18.16 3.90
CA ASN A 204 -1.88 17.74 4.82
C ASN A 204 -0.47 17.98 4.24
N VAL A 205 -0.24 19.22 3.82
CA VAL A 205 1.00 19.61 3.15
C VAL A 205 2.07 19.90 4.21
N VAL A 206 3.12 19.08 4.21
CA VAL A 206 4.32 19.28 5.01
C VAL A 206 5.50 19.59 4.10
N MET A 207 6.60 20.07 4.68
CA MET A 207 7.84 20.31 3.98
C MET A 207 8.97 19.50 4.59
N THR A 208 9.94 19.16 3.74
CA THR A 208 11.21 18.52 4.13
C THR A 208 12.35 19.17 3.34
N ASP A 209 13.58 19.04 3.83
CA ASP A 209 14.77 19.42 3.08
C ASP A 209 15.37 18.17 2.38
N THR A 210 16.31 18.37 1.45
CA THR A 210 16.91 17.29 0.65
C THR A 210 18.40 17.13 0.96
N LEU A 211 19.05 16.10 0.40
CA LEU A 211 20.51 15.98 0.39
C LEU A 211 21.21 17.01 -0.50
N VAL A 212 20.48 17.73 -1.35
CA VAL A 212 21.01 18.80 -2.19
C VAL A 212 20.85 20.12 -1.41
N PRO A 213 21.91 20.67 -0.77
CA PRO A 213 21.74 21.73 0.24
C PRO A 213 21.02 23.01 -0.25
N PRO A 214 21.14 23.43 -1.52
CA PRO A 214 20.36 24.55 -2.05
C PRO A 214 18.87 24.26 -2.27
N VAL A 215 18.45 22.99 -2.30
CA VAL A 215 17.05 22.56 -2.49
C VAL A 215 16.42 22.31 -1.13
N LYS A 216 15.66 23.30 -0.67
CA LYS A 216 14.99 23.34 0.63
C LYS A 216 13.49 23.49 0.47
N ASP A 217 12.76 23.26 1.55
CA ASP A 217 11.31 23.48 1.63
C ASP A 217 10.51 22.69 0.57
N VAL A 218 10.94 21.46 0.27
CA VAL A 218 10.26 20.57 -0.66
C VAL A 218 8.91 20.18 -0.06
N LYS A 219 7.82 20.51 -0.76
CA LYS A 219 6.46 20.20 -0.35
C LYS A 219 6.17 18.72 -0.57
N LEU A 220 5.63 18.07 0.46
CA LEU A 220 5.04 16.74 0.39
C LEU A 220 3.54 16.89 0.62
N ILE A 221 2.74 16.54 -0.39
CA ILE A 221 1.27 16.54 -0.30
C ILE A 221 0.87 15.14 0.13
N LEU A 222 0.43 14.98 1.37
CA LEU A 222 0.20 13.65 1.95
C LEU A 222 -1.20 13.11 1.71
N THR A 223 -2.17 13.96 1.38
CA THR A 223 -3.55 13.57 1.09
C THR A 223 -3.94 14.01 -0.31
N ALA A 224 -4.46 13.07 -1.12
CA ALA A 224 -4.92 13.39 -2.47
C ALA A 224 -6.13 14.34 -2.46
N SER A 225 -6.40 15.00 -3.59
CA SER A 225 -7.47 15.99 -3.65
C SER A 225 -8.87 15.41 -3.34
N HIS A 226 -9.82 16.24 -2.94
CA HIS A 226 -11.24 15.88 -2.73
C HIS A 226 -11.49 14.64 -1.85
N LEU A 227 -10.73 14.50 -0.77
CA LEU A 227 -10.83 13.40 0.21
C LEU A 227 -10.93 13.96 1.61
N TRP A 228 -11.64 13.25 2.47
CA TRP A 228 -11.56 13.44 3.92
C TRP A 228 -10.52 12.49 4.48
N ASP A 229 -9.73 12.94 5.45
CA ASP A 229 -8.60 12.19 5.96
C ASP A 229 -8.38 12.37 7.48
N SER A 230 -8.12 11.26 8.15
CA SER A 230 -7.55 11.19 9.50
C SER A 230 -6.14 10.63 9.34
N LEU A 231 -5.18 11.51 9.10
CA LEU A 231 -3.84 11.18 8.62
C LEU A 231 -2.91 10.69 9.75
N GLY A 232 -2.29 9.52 9.54
CA GLY A 232 -1.14 9.06 10.33
C GLY A 232 -1.45 8.63 11.76
N LEU A 233 -2.66 8.10 12.01
CA LEU A 233 -3.11 7.52 13.26
C LEU A 233 -2.17 6.43 13.79
N PRO A 234 -1.92 6.39 15.10
CA PRO A 234 -1.02 5.43 15.73
C PRO A 234 -1.70 4.08 16.06
N LEU A 235 -2.49 3.51 15.14
CA LEU A 235 -3.27 2.29 15.39
C LEU A 235 -2.40 1.08 15.78
N THR A 236 -2.91 0.24 16.68
CA THR A 236 -2.25 -1.01 17.11
C THR A 236 -3.05 -2.23 16.68
N ALA A 237 -2.42 -3.40 16.67
CA ALA A 237 -3.08 -4.69 16.43
C ALA A 237 -3.86 -5.22 17.65
N PHE A 238 -4.06 -4.40 18.68
CA PHE A 238 -4.64 -4.82 19.96
C PHE A 238 -5.97 -4.15 20.22
N ASN A 239 -6.96 -4.96 20.59
CA ASN A 239 -8.28 -4.48 20.95
C ASN A 239 -8.34 -3.96 22.41
N ASP A 240 -9.08 -2.87 22.65
CA ASP A 240 -9.33 -2.27 23.98
C ASP A 240 -9.95 -3.29 24.94
N SER A 241 -10.89 -4.09 24.44
CA SER A 241 -11.66 -5.07 25.20
C SER A 241 -10.82 -6.26 25.67
N ARG A 242 -9.85 -6.69 24.85
CA ARG A 242 -8.98 -7.84 25.15
C ARG A 242 -7.76 -7.43 25.96
N ARG A 243 -7.21 -6.25 25.68
CA ARG A 243 -5.93 -5.84 26.23
C ARG A 243 -6.05 -5.30 27.66
N LYS A 244 -5.73 -6.13 28.65
CA LYS A 244 -5.81 -5.77 30.09
C LYS A 244 -4.50 -5.88 30.88
N GLY A 245 -3.53 -6.69 30.46
CA GLY A 245 -2.26 -6.92 31.17
C GLY A 245 -1.18 -5.85 30.92
N SER A 246 0.04 -6.09 31.41
CA SER A 246 1.24 -5.32 31.07
C SER A 246 1.76 -5.72 29.68
N LEU A 247 2.52 -4.86 28.98
CA LEU A 247 3.02 -5.22 27.63
C LEU A 247 3.86 -6.51 27.61
N ARG A 248 4.49 -6.88 28.74
CA ARG A 248 5.23 -8.14 28.88
C ARG A 248 4.34 -9.38 28.74
N SER A 249 3.04 -9.24 28.99
CA SER A 249 2.08 -10.34 28.94
C SER A 249 1.51 -10.62 27.54
N VAL A 250 1.89 -9.85 26.52
CA VAL A 250 1.34 -9.99 25.15
C VAL A 250 1.71 -11.35 24.57
N THR A 251 0.76 -12.02 23.95
CA THR A 251 0.91 -13.29 23.25
C THR A 251 0.44 -13.16 21.80
N GLU A 252 0.80 -14.12 20.96
CA GLU A 252 0.29 -14.24 19.57
C GLU A 252 -1.25 -14.23 19.48
N LYS A 253 -1.95 -14.65 20.55
CA LYS A 253 -3.42 -14.66 20.61
C LYS A 253 -4.05 -13.28 20.86
N ASP A 254 -3.24 -12.30 21.28
CA ASP A 254 -3.73 -10.93 21.50
C ASP A 254 -3.86 -10.13 20.20
N PHE A 255 -3.19 -10.55 19.13
CA PHE A 255 -3.18 -9.86 17.86
C PHE A 255 -4.50 -10.00 17.12
N GLN A 256 -4.99 -8.86 16.65
CA GLN A 256 -6.06 -8.70 15.70
C GLN A 256 -5.49 -8.05 14.43
N PRO A 257 -5.25 -8.82 13.36
CA PRO A 257 -4.52 -8.35 12.18
C PRO A 257 -5.26 -7.28 11.35
N PHE A 258 -6.54 -7.01 11.65
CA PHE A 258 -7.34 -5.99 10.97
C PHE A 258 -8.24 -5.22 11.94
N GLN A 259 -8.24 -3.90 11.80
CA GLN A 259 -8.98 -2.95 12.60
C GLN A 259 -10.23 -2.46 11.86
N TYR A 260 -11.35 -2.39 12.58
CA TYR A 260 -12.64 -1.98 12.02
C TYR A 260 -12.82 -0.47 12.19
N SER A 261 -12.61 0.29 11.13
CA SER A 261 -12.68 1.76 11.13
C SER A 261 -14.05 2.22 10.63
N THR A 262 -14.73 3.05 11.41
CA THR A 262 -16.06 3.59 11.08
C THR A 262 -15.97 5.08 10.80
N VAL A 263 -16.74 5.55 9.82
CA VAL A 263 -16.92 6.98 9.53
C VAL A 263 -18.40 7.32 9.47
N GLU A 264 -18.78 8.39 10.15
CA GLU A 264 -20.13 8.92 10.21
C GLU A 264 -20.23 10.29 9.52
N LEU A 265 -21.36 10.54 8.86
CA LEU A 265 -21.67 11.85 8.27
C LEU A 265 -22.41 12.72 9.29
N HIS A 266 -21.84 13.88 9.61
CA HIS A 266 -22.41 14.84 10.53
C HIS A 266 -22.73 16.16 9.79
N THR A 267 -23.68 16.91 10.32
CA THR A 267 -23.87 18.31 10.00
C THR A 267 -22.67 19.15 10.46
N GLN A 268 -22.52 20.37 9.96
CA GLN A 268 -21.43 21.26 10.37
C GLN A 268 -21.40 21.52 11.90
N ASP A 269 -22.56 21.60 12.56
CA ASP A 269 -22.69 21.73 14.02
C ASP A 269 -22.44 20.42 14.78
N GLY A 270 -22.24 19.29 14.09
CA GLY A 270 -21.81 18.02 14.68
C GLY A 270 -22.92 17.05 15.03
N LYS A 271 -24.14 17.27 14.55
CA LYS A 271 -25.25 16.31 14.70
C LYS A 271 -25.14 15.22 13.64
N GLN A 272 -25.36 13.98 14.06
CA GLN A 272 -25.42 12.84 13.14
C GLN A 272 -26.52 13.02 12.10
N ILE A 273 -26.18 12.84 10.83
CA ILE A 273 -27.16 12.79 9.73
C ILE A 273 -27.75 11.38 9.69
N LYS A 274 -29.07 11.28 9.43
CA LYS A 274 -29.79 10.01 9.38
C LYS A 274 -30.13 9.62 7.94
N GLN A 275 -30.10 8.32 7.67
CA GLN A 275 -30.67 7.69 6.49
C GLN A 275 -32.22 7.69 6.58
N PRO A 276 -32.94 7.40 5.49
CA PRO A 276 -34.40 7.29 5.50
C PRO A 276 -34.98 6.27 6.49
N ASP A 277 -34.20 5.24 6.87
CA ASP A 277 -34.60 4.23 7.86
C ASP A 277 -34.37 4.68 9.32
N GLY A 278 -33.96 5.94 9.52
CA GLY A 278 -33.70 6.52 10.84
C GLY A 278 -32.32 6.20 11.43
N LYS A 279 -31.51 5.35 10.80
CA LYS A 279 -30.16 5.03 11.26
C LYS A 279 -29.18 6.16 10.92
N THR A 280 -28.11 6.29 11.70
CA THR A 280 -27.01 7.19 11.35
C THR A 280 -26.41 6.79 10.00
N VAL A 281 -26.07 7.79 9.18
CA VAL A 281 -25.23 7.59 7.99
C VAL A 281 -23.83 7.21 8.50
N SER A 282 -23.57 5.91 8.54
CA SER A 282 -22.35 5.31 9.09
C SER A 282 -21.94 4.16 8.19
N TYR A 283 -20.67 4.16 7.79
CA TYR A 283 -20.04 3.13 6.97
C TYR A 283 -18.71 2.75 7.60
N PHE A 284 -18.24 1.54 7.29
CA PHE A 284 -16.96 1.08 7.79
C PHE A 284 -16.00 0.66 6.67
N GLY A 285 -14.74 0.59 7.02
CA GLY A 285 -13.66 -0.05 6.28
C GLY A 285 -12.69 -0.76 7.20
N THR A 286 -11.80 -1.55 6.62
CA THR A 286 -10.90 -2.45 7.35
C THR A 286 -9.46 -2.02 7.19
N ASN A 287 -8.73 -1.84 8.28
CA ASN A 287 -7.32 -1.47 8.21
C ASN A 287 -6.43 -2.63 8.66
N PRO A 288 -5.61 -3.25 7.80
CA PRO A 288 -4.63 -4.25 8.23
C PRO A 288 -3.63 -3.64 9.21
N VAL A 289 -3.57 -4.13 10.44
CA VAL A 289 -2.59 -3.69 11.46
C VAL A 289 -2.00 -4.91 12.15
N ASP A 290 -0.70 -5.13 11.99
CA ASP A 290 0.01 -6.30 12.51
C ASP A 290 1.53 -6.00 12.63
N ILE A 291 2.32 -6.92 13.20
CA ILE A 291 3.74 -6.80 13.51
C ILE A 291 4.62 -7.74 12.65
N PRO A 292 5.85 -7.33 12.28
CA PRO A 292 6.81 -8.25 11.68
C PRO A 292 7.27 -9.39 12.60
N ASN A 293 7.36 -10.60 12.07
CA ASN A 293 7.77 -11.80 12.83
C ASN A 293 9.30 -11.96 12.94
N CYS A 294 10.05 -10.87 13.14
CA CYS A 294 11.52 -10.90 13.22
C CYS A 294 12.01 -11.93 14.25
N TYR A 295 11.29 -12.09 15.36
CA TYR A 295 11.62 -13.02 16.42
C TYR A 295 11.69 -14.48 15.93
N ALA A 296 10.95 -14.87 14.88
CA ALA A 296 10.94 -16.25 14.40
C ALA A 296 12.34 -16.72 13.95
N CYS A 297 13.09 -15.83 13.30
CA CYS A 297 14.45 -16.10 12.82
C CYS A 297 15.54 -15.58 13.77
N HIS A 298 15.28 -14.48 14.49
CA HIS A 298 16.27 -13.78 15.32
C HIS A 298 16.27 -14.18 16.80
N SER A 299 15.45 -15.14 17.24
CA SER A 299 15.42 -15.62 18.63
C SER A 299 15.45 -17.14 18.76
N ARG A 300 15.82 -17.62 19.95
CA ARG A 300 15.89 -19.05 20.31
C ARG A 300 16.76 -19.82 19.29
N THR A 301 16.18 -20.84 18.65
CA THR A 301 16.79 -21.70 17.64
C THR A 301 16.58 -21.20 16.21
N GLY A 302 16.09 -19.96 16.03
CA GLY A 302 15.97 -19.36 14.70
C GLY A 302 17.34 -19.22 14.02
N LYS A 303 17.37 -19.26 12.69
CA LYS A 303 18.63 -19.29 11.91
C LYS A 303 19.58 -18.13 12.22
N ALA A 304 19.06 -16.91 12.36
CA ALA A 304 19.88 -15.74 12.66
C ALA A 304 20.31 -15.71 14.14
N ALA A 305 19.52 -16.28 15.06
CA ALA A 305 19.95 -16.47 16.44
C ALA A 305 21.08 -17.50 16.55
N GLN A 306 20.99 -18.62 15.80
CA GLN A 306 22.05 -19.62 15.77
C GLN A 306 23.35 -19.03 15.20
N MET A 307 23.26 -18.30 14.10
CA MET A 307 24.40 -17.58 13.51
C MET A 307 25.09 -16.67 14.53
N ALA A 308 24.33 -15.85 15.25
CA ALA A 308 24.88 -14.96 16.28
C ALA A 308 25.62 -15.75 17.39
N ARG A 309 25.06 -16.88 17.84
CA ARG A 309 25.69 -17.75 18.84
C ARG A 309 26.99 -18.37 18.33
N ASP A 310 26.99 -18.82 17.08
CA ASP A 310 28.16 -19.41 16.42
C ASP A 310 29.30 -18.39 16.30
N GLU A 311 28.96 -17.09 16.19
CA GLU A 311 29.90 -15.97 16.21
C GLU A 311 30.26 -15.48 17.63
N GLY A 312 29.71 -16.12 18.67
CA GLY A 312 30.00 -15.78 20.06
C GLY A 312 29.25 -14.54 20.60
N LEU A 313 28.24 -14.04 19.88
CA LEU A 313 27.34 -12.99 20.35
C LEU A 313 26.36 -13.57 21.37
N LYS A 314 26.30 -12.98 22.57
CA LYS A 314 25.57 -13.53 23.74
C LYS A 314 24.49 -12.61 24.27
N GLN A 315 24.40 -11.38 23.75
CA GLN A 315 23.53 -10.34 24.27
C GLN A 315 22.05 -10.71 24.08
N GLY A 316 21.68 -11.35 22.96
CA GLY A 316 20.31 -11.84 22.75
C GLY A 316 19.87 -12.86 23.80
N ASP A 317 20.75 -13.78 24.19
CA ASP A 317 20.48 -14.75 25.27
C ASP A 317 20.29 -14.11 26.62
N ALA A 318 21.20 -13.20 26.96
CA ALA A 318 21.14 -12.45 28.21
C ALA A 318 19.81 -11.70 28.30
N GLU A 319 19.37 -11.12 27.19
CA GLU A 319 18.11 -10.39 27.10
C GLU A 319 16.89 -11.27 27.35
N TYR A 320 16.80 -12.42 26.68
CA TYR A 320 15.71 -13.36 26.94
C TYR A 320 15.68 -13.81 28.40
N ASN A 321 16.83 -14.23 28.94
CA ASN A 321 16.92 -14.76 30.29
C ASN A 321 16.49 -13.70 31.31
N TYR A 322 16.89 -12.45 31.09
CA TYR A 322 16.46 -11.32 31.90
C TYR A 322 14.94 -11.14 31.87
N TRP A 323 14.30 -11.05 30.70
CA TRP A 323 12.85 -10.85 30.62
C TRP A 323 12.06 -12.02 31.20
N LYS A 324 12.58 -13.25 31.13
CA LYS A 324 11.97 -14.44 31.76
C LYS A 324 12.07 -14.46 33.29
N THR A 325 12.83 -13.57 33.92
CA THR A 325 12.81 -13.42 35.39
C THR A 325 11.51 -12.82 35.91
N TYR A 326 10.77 -12.09 35.05
CA TYR A 326 9.46 -11.52 35.40
C TYR A 326 8.36 -12.58 35.20
N PRO A 327 7.54 -12.86 36.24
CA PRO A 327 6.50 -13.90 36.15
C PRO A 327 5.45 -13.68 35.06
N ASP A 328 5.19 -12.43 34.68
CA ASP A 328 4.17 -12.06 33.70
C ASP A 328 4.69 -11.99 32.26
N THR A 329 5.99 -12.20 32.02
CA THR A 329 6.57 -12.17 30.68
C THR A 329 6.22 -13.42 29.89
N SER A 330 5.46 -13.21 28.82
CA SER A 330 5.12 -14.26 27.86
C SER A 330 6.34 -14.76 27.09
N GLU A 331 6.23 -15.95 26.51
CA GLU A 331 7.26 -16.47 25.60
C GLU A 331 7.48 -15.55 24.40
N TYR A 332 6.40 -15.01 23.84
CA TYR A 332 6.44 -14.10 22.71
C TYR A 332 7.26 -12.84 23.01
N MET A 333 7.02 -12.19 24.15
CA MET A 333 7.73 -10.95 24.51
C MET A 333 9.20 -11.16 24.82
N ALA A 334 9.55 -12.27 25.47
CA ALA A 334 10.94 -12.61 25.73
C ALA A 334 11.71 -12.84 24.40
N ARG A 335 11.08 -13.54 23.45
CA ARG A 335 11.63 -13.78 22.11
C ARG A 335 11.70 -12.50 21.26
N LEU A 336 10.72 -11.61 21.35
CA LEU A 336 10.73 -10.32 20.66
C LEU A 336 11.90 -9.44 21.14
N SER A 337 12.14 -9.42 22.46
CA SER A 337 13.26 -8.69 23.07
C SER A 337 14.61 -9.27 22.67
N GLU A 338 14.75 -10.61 22.73
CA GLU A 338 15.93 -11.32 22.20
C GLU A 338 16.17 -10.99 20.74
N GLY A 339 15.13 -11.08 19.90
CA GLY A 339 15.23 -10.80 18.47
C GLY A 339 15.71 -9.38 18.19
N SER A 340 15.20 -8.39 18.95
CA SER A 340 15.60 -6.99 18.81
C SER A 340 17.08 -6.77 19.14
N ILE A 341 17.53 -7.28 20.30
CA ILE A 341 18.95 -7.18 20.69
C ILE A 341 19.85 -7.97 19.74
N ASN A 342 19.40 -9.15 19.27
CA ASN A 342 20.16 -9.97 18.34
C ASN A 342 20.38 -9.26 16.99
N ILE A 343 19.35 -8.59 16.46
CA ILE A 343 19.47 -7.74 15.26
C ILE A 343 20.54 -6.67 15.47
N LEU A 344 20.50 -5.96 16.59
CA LEU A 344 21.48 -4.91 16.90
C LEU A 344 22.91 -5.47 17.07
N SER A 345 23.07 -6.63 17.72
CA SER A 345 24.40 -7.26 17.87
C SER A 345 25.00 -7.70 16.54
N LEU A 346 24.19 -8.28 15.65
CA LEU A 346 24.64 -8.66 14.31
C LEU A 346 25.01 -7.41 13.49
N HIS A 347 24.26 -6.32 13.67
CA HIS A 347 24.59 -5.04 13.04
C HIS A 347 25.95 -4.52 13.49
N ASP A 348 26.23 -4.53 14.80
CA ASP A 348 27.52 -4.10 15.33
C ASP A 348 28.67 -5.00 14.82
N ALA A 349 28.45 -6.32 14.74
CA ALA A 349 29.44 -7.28 14.27
C ALA A 349 29.78 -7.13 12.77
N HIS A 350 28.81 -6.80 11.92
CA HIS A 350 28.97 -6.88 10.46
C HIS A 350 28.89 -5.55 9.71
N HIS A 351 28.39 -4.49 10.34
CA HIS A 351 28.03 -3.24 9.66
C HIS A 351 28.66 -2.00 10.28
N GLY A 352 29.59 -2.15 11.23
CA GLY A 352 30.35 -1.05 11.80
C GLY A 352 29.51 -0.07 12.61
N THR A 353 28.37 -0.53 13.11
CA THR A 353 27.53 0.21 14.06
C THR A 353 28.03 -0.02 15.49
N SER A 354 27.44 0.70 16.45
CA SER A 354 27.79 0.62 17.86
C SER A 354 26.56 0.70 18.76
N PHE A 355 25.47 0.09 18.33
CA PHE A 355 24.16 0.14 18.98
C PHE A 355 24.16 -0.48 20.37
N LEU A 356 25.03 -1.45 20.64
CA LEU A 356 25.16 -2.09 21.96
C LEU A 356 26.34 -1.55 22.78
N SER A 357 26.98 -0.47 22.34
CA SER A 357 28.18 0.10 23.02
C SER A 357 27.93 0.56 24.45
N SER A 358 26.69 0.89 24.80
CA SER A 358 26.27 1.27 26.15
C SER A 358 25.30 0.25 26.78
N TYR A 359 25.34 -1.01 26.34
CA TYR A 359 24.46 -2.04 26.88
C TYR A 359 24.67 -2.20 28.39
N ASP A 360 23.62 -1.99 29.18
CA ASP A 360 23.66 -2.08 30.64
C ASP A 360 22.80 -3.25 31.11
N SER A 361 23.47 -4.30 31.62
CA SER A 361 22.80 -5.49 32.09
C SER A 361 22.05 -5.31 33.42
N ASN A 362 22.19 -4.16 34.08
CA ASN A 362 21.51 -3.83 35.33
C ASN A 362 20.29 -2.93 35.13
N ALA A 363 20.12 -2.36 33.93
CA ALA A 363 18.98 -1.51 33.63
C ALA A 363 17.67 -2.33 33.63
N ALA A 364 16.64 -1.76 34.24
CA ALA A 364 15.37 -2.45 34.53
C ALA A 364 14.30 -2.32 33.42
N ILE A 365 14.50 -1.45 32.43
CA ILE A 365 13.49 -1.14 31.40
C ILE A 365 14.10 -1.22 30.01
N ASN A 366 15.04 -0.34 29.69
CA ASN A 366 15.76 -0.32 28.42
C ASN A 366 17.24 -0.54 28.69
N ARG A 367 17.81 -1.57 28.06
CA ARG A 367 19.17 -2.03 28.32
C ARG A 367 20.19 -1.52 27.31
N LEU A 368 19.82 -0.56 26.44
CA LEU A 368 20.74 0.12 25.51
C LEU A 368 21.51 1.28 26.16
N GLY A 369 21.21 1.61 27.42
CA GLY A 369 21.86 2.70 28.14
C GLY A 369 21.76 4.04 27.39
N LYS A 370 22.88 4.75 27.26
CA LYS A 370 22.94 6.07 26.60
C LYS A 370 22.66 6.04 25.09
N VAL A 371 22.74 4.88 24.44
CA VAL A 371 22.36 4.74 23.03
C VAL A 371 20.85 4.97 22.87
N GLY A 372 20.06 4.46 23.82
CA GLY A 372 18.61 4.49 23.78
C GLY A 372 18.05 3.81 22.52
N PHE A 373 16.81 4.15 22.17
CA PHE A 373 16.14 3.63 20.98
C PHE A 373 16.93 3.87 19.68
N VAL A 374 17.00 2.84 18.83
CA VAL A 374 17.62 2.87 17.49
C VAL A 374 16.56 3.01 16.40
N ASN A 375 16.57 4.15 15.71
CA ASN A 375 15.73 4.39 14.55
C ASN A 375 16.52 4.03 13.27
N CYS A 376 16.11 2.98 12.57
CA CYS A 376 16.82 2.51 11.36
C CYS A 376 16.92 3.60 10.29
N THR A 377 15.90 4.46 10.19
CA THR A 377 15.82 5.56 9.21
C THR A 377 16.81 6.70 9.49
N ASP A 378 17.58 6.66 10.58
CA ASP A 378 18.66 7.61 10.82
C ASP A 378 19.89 7.35 9.92
N CYS A 379 20.10 6.08 9.54
CA CYS A 379 21.20 5.66 8.66
C CYS A 379 20.72 5.27 7.27
N HIS A 380 19.53 4.69 7.19
CA HIS A 380 18.94 4.15 5.96
C HIS A 380 17.90 5.11 5.37
N GLY A 381 18.09 5.46 4.09
CA GLY A 381 17.14 6.26 3.32
C GLY A 381 15.69 5.77 3.40
N ASP A 382 14.74 6.66 3.76
CA ASP A 382 13.31 6.32 3.83
C ASP A 382 12.38 7.44 3.31
N ASN A 383 11.99 7.31 2.03
CA ASN A 383 11.04 8.23 1.43
C ASN A 383 9.60 8.04 1.96
N VAL A 384 9.25 6.92 2.62
CA VAL A 384 7.88 6.68 3.15
C VAL A 384 7.55 7.71 4.21
N SER A 385 8.46 7.89 5.17
CA SER A 385 8.31 8.89 6.22
C SER A 385 8.64 10.32 5.74
N GLY A 386 9.07 10.48 4.49
CA GLY A 386 9.55 11.75 3.94
C GLY A 386 10.92 12.18 4.46
N ASN A 387 11.68 11.24 5.05
CA ASN A 387 13.07 11.47 5.41
C ASN A 387 13.90 11.43 4.11
N LEU A 388 14.40 12.59 3.69
CA LEU A 388 15.21 12.72 2.49
C LEU A 388 16.65 13.13 2.82
N GLN A 389 17.01 13.18 4.11
CA GLN A 389 18.30 13.65 4.58
C GLN A 389 18.99 12.57 5.39
N GLU A 390 19.66 11.64 4.71
CA GLU A 390 20.44 10.60 5.36
C GLU A 390 21.97 10.72 5.13
N PRO A 391 22.79 10.52 6.18
CA PRO A 391 22.40 10.23 7.57
C PRO A 391 21.66 11.38 8.26
N ARG A 392 20.72 11.06 9.14
CA ARG A 392 19.90 12.07 9.84
C ARG A 392 20.79 12.93 10.72
N VAL A 393 20.80 14.24 10.44
CA VAL A 393 21.66 15.21 11.12
C VAL A 393 21.30 15.43 12.59
N THR A 394 20.07 15.14 12.98
CA THR A 394 19.56 15.27 14.35
C THR A 394 19.57 13.96 15.13
N ALA A 395 20.24 12.92 14.60
CA ALA A 395 20.29 11.64 15.29
C ALA A 395 21.11 11.71 16.58
N SER A 396 20.65 11.04 17.63
CA SER A 396 21.24 11.06 18.97
C SER A 396 21.55 9.65 19.49
N GLY A 397 22.51 9.53 20.41
CA GLY A 397 22.86 8.28 21.12
C GLY A 397 23.83 7.34 20.40
N TYR A 398 23.96 7.42 19.07
CA TYR A 398 24.89 6.58 18.29
C TYR A 398 25.45 7.30 17.07
N LYS A 399 26.58 6.81 16.58
CA LYS A 399 27.15 7.27 15.31
C LYS A 399 26.30 6.77 14.15
N THR A 400 25.77 7.70 13.36
CA THR A 400 25.09 7.34 12.12
C THR A 400 26.08 7.06 11.00
N VAL A 401 25.68 6.17 10.09
CA VAL A 401 26.45 5.79 8.90
C VAL A 401 25.57 5.96 7.69
N LYS A 402 26.16 6.34 6.54
CA LYS A 402 25.42 6.37 5.28
C LYS A 402 25.25 4.92 4.80
N ALA A 403 24.01 4.45 4.77
CA ALA A 403 23.69 3.09 4.35
C ALA A 403 22.80 3.09 3.09
N LYS A 404 22.58 1.90 2.53
CA LYS A 404 21.56 1.69 1.49
C LYS A 404 20.17 2.10 2.02
N PRO A 405 19.26 2.59 1.18
CA PRO A 405 17.87 2.84 1.59
C PRO A 405 17.23 1.60 2.22
N LEU A 406 16.32 1.82 3.16
CA LEU A 406 15.82 0.78 4.06
C LEU A 406 15.23 -0.42 3.32
N SER A 407 14.41 -0.17 2.29
CA SER A 407 13.83 -1.22 1.44
C SER A 407 14.89 -2.06 0.73
N GLU A 408 15.95 -1.45 0.23
CA GLU A 408 17.03 -2.16 -0.44
C GLU A 408 17.86 -2.97 0.55
N ALA A 409 18.19 -2.38 1.70
CA ALA A 409 19.00 -3.01 2.73
C ALA A 409 18.30 -4.26 3.29
N VAL A 410 17.04 -4.13 3.71
CA VAL A 410 16.28 -5.23 4.31
C VAL A 410 16.02 -6.33 3.28
N HIS A 411 15.43 -6.02 2.13
CA HIS A 411 15.09 -7.06 1.15
C HIS A 411 16.35 -7.69 0.55
N GLY A 412 17.35 -6.88 0.19
CA GLY A 412 18.59 -7.36 -0.41
C GLY A 412 19.35 -8.33 0.50
N PHE A 413 19.49 -8.00 1.79
CA PHE A 413 20.17 -8.88 2.75
C PHE A 413 19.41 -10.20 2.95
N HIS A 414 18.11 -10.13 3.22
CA HIS A 414 17.32 -11.33 3.51
C HIS A 414 17.19 -12.25 2.30
N LEU A 415 17.03 -11.71 1.09
CA LEU A 415 16.99 -12.52 -0.13
C LEU A 415 18.34 -13.15 -0.48
N ALA A 416 19.46 -12.56 -0.03
CA ALA A 416 20.78 -13.13 -0.20
C ALA A 416 21.06 -14.26 0.82
N MET A 417 20.65 -14.06 2.08
CA MET A 417 20.94 -15.02 3.16
C MET A 417 19.89 -16.13 3.29
N VAL A 418 18.61 -15.79 3.15
CA VAL A 418 17.46 -16.66 3.39
C VAL A 418 16.37 -16.47 2.32
N PRO A 419 16.64 -16.83 1.04
CA PRO A 419 15.71 -16.62 -0.07
C PRO A 419 14.39 -17.39 0.06
N MET A 420 14.37 -18.48 0.81
CA MET A 420 13.20 -19.33 1.13
C MET A 420 12.27 -19.58 -0.08
N PRO A 421 12.75 -20.27 -1.13
CA PRO A 421 11.92 -20.54 -2.30
C PRO A 421 10.78 -21.53 -1.99
N ASP A 422 9.63 -21.34 -2.64
CA ASP A 422 8.60 -22.36 -2.81
C ASP A 422 8.98 -23.37 -3.92
N ALA A 423 8.12 -24.36 -4.21
CA ALA A 423 8.42 -25.35 -5.25
C ALA A 423 8.58 -24.77 -6.67
N ALA A 424 8.05 -23.57 -6.91
CA ALA A 424 8.20 -22.85 -8.17
C ALA A 424 9.37 -21.85 -8.16
N GLY A 425 10.09 -21.74 -7.04
CA GLY A 425 11.17 -20.78 -6.83
C GLY A 425 10.74 -19.39 -6.39
N ARG A 426 9.48 -19.15 -6.03
CA ARG A 426 9.00 -17.85 -5.49
C ARG A 426 9.49 -17.68 -4.05
N SER A 427 9.94 -16.48 -3.68
CA SER A 427 10.44 -16.24 -2.32
C SER A 427 9.29 -16.12 -1.32
N GLN A 428 9.27 -17.00 -0.33
CA GLN A 428 8.38 -16.92 0.82
C GLN A 428 8.84 -15.86 1.85
N ALA A 429 10.06 -15.31 1.68
CA ALA A 429 10.67 -14.36 2.61
C ALA A 429 9.87 -13.07 2.80
N CYS A 430 9.16 -12.63 1.76
CA CYS A 430 8.29 -11.46 1.84
C CYS A 430 7.26 -11.61 2.97
N GLN A 431 6.51 -12.71 2.97
CA GLN A 431 5.48 -13.01 3.98
C GLN A 431 6.05 -13.52 5.31
N SER A 432 7.36 -13.74 5.40
CA SER A 432 8.00 -14.12 6.67
C SER A 432 8.18 -12.92 7.58
N CYS A 433 8.37 -11.73 7.00
CA CYS A 433 8.43 -10.45 7.73
C CYS A 433 7.10 -9.70 7.66
N HIS A 434 6.34 -9.82 6.58
CA HIS A 434 5.04 -9.17 6.48
C HIS A 434 3.95 -9.94 7.26
N PRO A 435 3.03 -9.21 7.93
CA PRO A 435 1.94 -9.72 8.77
C PRO A 435 1.37 -11.11 8.46
N THR A 436 1.27 -11.96 9.48
CA THR A 436 0.78 -13.34 9.35
C THR A 436 -0.27 -13.73 10.39
N HIS A 437 -0.64 -12.88 11.34
CA HIS A 437 -1.66 -13.24 12.33
C HIS A 437 -3.02 -13.43 11.64
N PHE A 438 -3.87 -14.21 12.29
CA PHE A 438 -5.19 -14.61 11.84
C PHE A 438 -6.26 -14.03 12.77
N GLN A 439 -7.43 -13.65 12.23
CA GLN A 439 -8.49 -13.04 13.04
C GLN A 439 -9.02 -13.97 14.14
N ASN A 440 -8.99 -15.30 13.92
CA ASN A 440 -9.30 -16.25 14.98
C ASN A 440 -8.04 -16.42 15.84
N PRO A 441 -8.02 -15.85 17.06
CA PRO A 441 -6.81 -15.84 17.88
C PRO A 441 -6.34 -17.25 18.27
N ASN A 442 -7.24 -18.24 18.24
CA ASN A 442 -6.88 -19.62 18.51
C ASN A 442 -6.04 -20.27 17.40
N MET A 443 -5.97 -19.64 16.23
CA MET A 443 -5.15 -20.10 15.11
C MET A 443 -3.85 -19.30 14.98
N ASN A 444 -3.53 -18.39 15.90
CA ASN A 444 -2.24 -17.69 15.95
C ASN A 444 -1.16 -18.56 16.60
N ASP A 445 -0.96 -19.74 16.00
CA ASP A 445 0.04 -20.73 16.37
C ASP A 445 0.48 -21.53 15.12
N ASP A 446 0.97 -22.76 15.28
CA ASP A 446 1.42 -23.58 14.14
C ASP A 446 0.25 -24.11 13.28
N THR A 447 -1.00 -23.98 13.76
CA THR A 447 -2.21 -24.31 12.99
C THR A 447 -2.61 -23.21 12.00
N ASN A 448 -2.02 -22.02 12.11
CA ASN A 448 -2.23 -20.90 11.21
C ASN A 448 -1.99 -21.32 9.74
N PRO A 449 -2.98 -21.31 8.82
CA PRO A 449 -2.74 -21.73 7.44
C PRO A 449 -2.09 -20.63 6.56
N PHE A 450 -1.93 -19.41 7.08
CA PHE A 450 -1.34 -18.22 6.44
C PHE A 450 0.16 -18.16 6.58
N ARG A 451 0.61 -18.56 7.77
CA ARG A 451 1.99 -18.49 8.18
C ARG A 451 2.88 -19.22 7.15
N VAL A 452 3.92 -18.57 6.64
CA VAL A 452 4.80 -19.14 5.60
C VAL A 452 6.08 -19.74 6.14
N THR A 453 6.42 -19.42 7.40
CA THR A 453 7.52 -20.03 8.15
C THR A 453 7.01 -20.64 9.43
N ASP A 454 7.60 -21.71 9.93
CA ASP A 454 7.30 -22.14 11.31
C ASP A 454 7.84 -21.14 12.36
N ARG A 455 7.71 -21.49 13.65
CA ARG A 455 8.19 -20.65 14.77
C ARG A 455 9.69 -20.52 14.91
N TYR A 456 10.45 -21.17 14.05
CA TYR A 456 11.91 -21.15 14.00
C TYR A 456 12.44 -20.61 12.66
N GLY A 457 11.56 -20.15 11.78
CA GLY A 457 11.94 -19.55 10.50
C GLY A 457 12.12 -20.57 9.36
N GLU A 458 11.60 -21.79 9.48
CA GLU A 458 11.67 -22.78 8.40
C GLU A 458 10.51 -22.64 7.41
N ALA A 459 10.83 -22.70 6.11
CA ALA A 459 9.88 -22.41 5.03
C ALA A 459 8.86 -23.54 4.82
N ARG A 460 7.57 -23.23 4.94
CA ARG A 460 6.47 -24.22 4.89
C ARG A 460 6.10 -24.69 3.49
N PHE A 461 6.20 -23.82 2.49
CA PHE A 461 5.83 -24.15 1.10
C PHE A 461 7.03 -24.55 0.25
N ALA A 462 8.15 -24.97 0.84
CA ALA A 462 9.35 -25.38 0.10
C ALA A 462 9.08 -26.51 -0.94
N LYS A 463 8.03 -27.31 -0.72
CA LYS A 463 7.58 -28.38 -1.62
C LYS A 463 6.20 -28.14 -2.25
N GLY A 464 5.66 -26.92 -2.14
CA GLY A 464 4.33 -26.58 -2.66
C GLY A 464 4.28 -25.18 -3.28
N ASP A 465 3.08 -24.76 -3.68
CA ASP A 465 2.83 -23.41 -4.20
C ASP A 465 2.45 -22.48 -3.04
N ILE A 466 3.25 -21.44 -2.77
CA ILE A 466 2.93 -20.47 -1.71
C ILE A 466 1.62 -19.74 -1.96
N ARG A 467 1.19 -19.59 -3.22
CA ARG A 467 -0.09 -18.98 -3.57
C ARG A 467 -1.28 -19.87 -3.19
N LYS A 468 -1.04 -21.07 -2.65
CA LYS A 468 -2.04 -21.94 -2.01
C LYS A 468 -2.17 -21.71 -0.51
N SER A 469 -1.36 -20.82 0.08
CA SER A 469 -1.46 -20.49 1.50
C SER A 469 -2.87 -20.03 1.85
N GLY A 470 -3.17 -20.05 3.15
CA GLY A 470 -4.44 -19.55 3.68
C GLY A 470 -4.79 -18.17 3.13
N GLY A 471 -3.82 -17.34 2.71
CA GLY A 471 -3.97 -15.94 2.29
C GLY A 471 -3.04 -15.01 3.10
N GLY A 472 -3.51 -13.83 3.52
CA GLY A 472 -2.87 -12.95 4.52
C GLY A 472 -3.30 -11.49 4.35
N CYS A 473 -2.55 -10.54 4.94
CA CYS A 473 -2.76 -9.10 4.69
C CYS A 473 -2.63 -8.73 3.21
N TYR A 474 -1.83 -9.49 2.45
CA TYR A 474 -1.44 -9.18 1.06
C TYR A 474 -1.76 -10.28 0.04
N VAL A 475 -1.87 -11.55 0.44
CA VAL A 475 -2.06 -12.68 -0.48
C VAL A 475 -3.49 -13.20 -0.36
N ARG A 476 -4.15 -13.43 -1.50
CA ARG A 476 -5.55 -13.86 -1.64
C ARG A 476 -6.58 -12.90 -1.03
N ARG A 477 -6.17 -11.70 -0.62
CA ARG A 477 -7.07 -10.60 -0.26
C ARG A 477 -7.56 -9.94 -1.55
N ASP A 478 -6.63 -9.45 -2.37
CA ASP A 478 -6.96 -8.71 -3.58
C ASP A 478 -7.35 -9.62 -4.77
N ALA A 479 -8.02 -9.06 -5.78
CA ALA A 479 -8.50 -9.80 -6.95
C ALA A 479 -7.39 -10.47 -7.78
N HIS A 480 -6.15 -9.97 -7.73
CA HIS A 480 -5.03 -10.51 -8.52
C HIS A 480 -4.40 -11.73 -7.86
N SER A 481 -4.46 -11.84 -6.54
CA SER A 481 -3.93 -12.98 -5.80
C SER A 481 -5.01 -13.97 -5.36
N ASN A 482 -6.29 -13.68 -5.61
CA ASN A 482 -7.43 -14.47 -5.15
C ASN A 482 -8.02 -15.41 -6.23
N PRO A 483 -8.02 -16.74 -6.00
CA PRO A 483 -8.58 -17.71 -6.95
C PRO A 483 -10.10 -17.56 -7.20
N ASN A 484 -10.84 -16.92 -6.28
CA ASN A 484 -12.28 -16.71 -6.40
C ASN A 484 -12.66 -15.47 -7.22
N ALA A 485 -11.68 -14.63 -7.58
CA ALA A 485 -11.94 -13.48 -8.44
C ALA A 485 -12.39 -13.96 -9.83
N LYS A 486 -13.54 -13.44 -10.28
CA LYS A 486 -14.13 -13.81 -11.57
C LYS A 486 -13.91 -12.69 -12.60
N PRO A 487 -13.56 -13.02 -13.86
CA PRO A 487 -13.52 -12.09 -14.98
C PRO A 487 -14.80 -11.24 -15.13
N PRO A 488 -14.72 -10.06 -15.78
CA PRO A 488 -13.65 -9.64 -16.69
C PRO A 488 -12.47 -8.91 -16.02
N PHE A 489 -11.25 -9.35 -16.34
CA PHE A 489 -10.03 -8.56 -16.15
C PHE A 489 -9.76 -7.82 -17.46
N PHE A 490 -9.84 -6.48 -17.44
CA PHE A 490 -9.53 -5.67 -18.61
C PHE A 490 -8.02 -5.59 -18.80
N LEU A 491 -7.42 -6.58 -19.47
CA LEU A 491 -5.97 -6.77 -19.55
C LEU A 491 -5.34 -6.24 -20.85
N ASN A 492 -4.18 -5.61 -20.74
CA ASN A 492 -3.29 -5.32 -21.85
C ASN A 492 -2.50 -6.59 -22.26
N ASN A 493 -1.56 -6.48 -23.21
CA ASN A 493 -0.82 -7.65 -23.69
C ASN A 493 0.13 -8.27 -22.64
N TYR A 494 0.70 -7.46 -21.73
CA TYR A 494 1.51 -7.98 -20.63
C TYR A 494 0.63 -8.64 -19.56
N GLY A 495 -0.51 -8.03 -19.21
CA GLY A 495 -1.48 -8.62 -18.28
C GLY A 495 -2.02 -9.96 -18.78
N LYS A 496 -2.32 -10.09 -20.08
CA LYS A 496 -2.69 -11.37 -20.70
C LYS A 496 -1.59 -12.42 -20.56
N TRP A 497 -0.33 -12.01 -20.76
CA TRP A 497 0.81 -12.90 -20.56
C TRP A 497 0.92 -13.35 -19.10
N GLN A 498 0.74 -12.45 -18.13
CA GLN A 498 0.76 -12.79 -16.69
C GLN A 498 -0.38 -13.76 -16.33
N LEU A 499 -1.58 -13.53 -16.85
CA LEU A 499 -2.72 -14.44 -16.64
C LEU A 499 -2.38 -15.85 -17.15
N GLU A 500 -1.93 -15.96 -18.39
CA GLU A 500 -1.69 -17.24 -19.07
C GLU A 500 -0.45 -17.99 -18.54
N ASN A 501 0.62 -17.27 -18.17
CA ASN A 501 1.92 -17.86 -17.86
C ASN A 501 2.24 -17.90 -16.36
N VAL A 502 1.47 -17.20 -15.52
CA VAL A 502 1.68 -17.17 -14.07
C VAL A 502 0.42 -17.58 -13.33
N SER A 503 -0.67 -16.82 -13.50
CA SER A 503 -1.90 -17.05 -12.72
C SER A 503 -2.56 -18.38 -13.04
N MET A 504 -2.50 -18.83 -14.30
CA MET A 504 -3.07 -20.11 -14.75
C MET A 504 -2.06 -21.26 -14.77
N LYS A 505 -0.93 -21.12 -14.06
CA LYS A 505 0.09 -22.17 -13.92
C LYS A 505 0.27 -22.62 -12.48
N ASP A 506 0.49 -23.92 -12.30
CA ASP A 506 0.90 -24.50 -11.01
C ASP A 506 2.41 -24.31 -10.73
N GLU A 507 2.87 -24.85 -9.60
CA GLU A 507 4.27 -24.82 -9.18
C GLU A 507 5.23 -25.58 -10.10
N HIS A 508 4.71 -26.39 -11.03
CA HIS A 508 5.46 -27.17 -11.99
C HIS A 508 5.30 -26.64 -13.44
N GLY A 509 4.66 -25.47 -13.59
CA GLY A 509 4.43 -24.84 -14.89
C GLY A 509 3.32 -25.48 -15.73
N LYS A 510 2.47 -26.33 -15.13
CA LYS A 510 1.33 -26.97 -15.80
C LYS A 510 0.09 -26.09 -15.71
N ASP A 511 -0.77 -26.18 -16.72
CA ASP A 511 -2.07 -25.50 -16.72
C ASP A 511 -2.95 -25.98 -15.58
N VAL A 512 -3.62 -25.04 -14.92
CA VAL A 512 -4.62 -25.31 -13.89
C VAL A 512 -6.02 -24.91 -14.36
N LYS A 513 -7.04 -25.57 -13.81
CA LYS A 513 -8.44 -25.23 -14.08
C LYS A 513 -8.89 -23.98 -13.32
N GLU A 514 -8.33 -23.76 -12.14
CA GLU A 514 -8.65 -22.64 -11.26
C GLU A 514 -7.42 -21.74 -11.14
N MET A 515 -7.65 -20.44 -11.29
CA MET A 515 -6.60 -19.43 -11.20
C MET A 515 -5.87 -19.51 -9.85
N ARG A 516 -4.54 -19.49 -9.86
CA ARG A 516 -3.71 -19.38 -8.64
C ARG A 516 -3.47 -17.93 -8.22
N GLY A 517 -3.61 -17.00 -9.16
CA GLY A 517 -3.31 -15.59 -8.97
C GLY A 517 -1.82 -15.27 -9.08
N LEU A 518 -1.52 -14.00 -8.86
CA LEU A 518 -0.19 -13.41 -8.84
C LEU A 518 0.40 -13.43 -7.42
N TYR A 519 1.72 -13.29 -7.35
CA TYR A 519 2.47 -13.10 -6.10
C TYR A 519 3.19 -11.75 -6.11
N CYS A 520 3.76 -11.33 -4.96
CA CYS A 520 4.39 -10.01 -4.77
C CYS A 520 5.38 -9.67 -5.90
N THR A 521 6.19 -10.63 -6.32
CA THR A 521 7.25 -10.48 -7.34
C THR A 521 6.72 -10.30 -8.77
N ASN A 522 5.44 -10.58 -9.01
CA ASN A 522 4.82 -10.32 -10.30
C ASN A 522 4.38 -8.86 -10.45
N CYS A 523 4.18 -8.16 -9.33
CA CYS A 523 3.93 -6.71 -9.27
C CYS A 523 5.25 -5.95 -9.12
N HIS A 524 6.08 -6.32 -8.15
CA HIS A 524 7.41 -5.75 -7.92
C HIS A 524 8.44 -6.45 -8.80
N SER A 525 8.49 -6.04 -10.07
CA SER A 525 9.32 -6.66 -11.10
C SER A 525 10.16 -5.65 -11.87
N LYS A 526 11.25 -6.14 -12.49
CA LYS A 526 12.05 -5.31 -13.40
C LYS A 526 11.27 -4.94 -14.68
N VAL A 527 10.22 -5.68 -15.03
CA VAL A 527 9.32 -5.29 -16.12
C VAL A 527 8.60 -4.01 -15.75
N ALA A 528 8.00 -3.93 -14.56
CA ALA A 528 7.32 -2.71 -14.09
C ALA A 528 8.28 -1.50 -14.09
N GLN A 529 9.51 -1.66 -13.57
CA GLN A 529 10.54 -0.62 -13.62
C GLN A 529 10.88 -0.19 -15.05
N ALA A 530 11.03 -1.14 -15.98
CA ALA A 530 11.34 -0.84 -17.38
C ALA A 530 10.17 -0.15 -18.10
N LEU A 531 8.94 -0.55 -17.81
CA LEU A 531 7.73 0.10 -18.33
C LEU A 531 7.66 1.55 -17.84
N TYR A 532 7.84 1.79 -16.53
CA TYR A 532 7.87 3.15 -15.97
C TYR A 532 9.00 3.99 -16.57
N ALA A 533 10.21 3.45 -16.68
CA ALA A 533 11.35 4.17 -17.26
C ALA A 533 11.10 4.58 -18.73
N ALA A 534 10.37 3.76 -19.49
CA ALA A 534 10.07 4.03 -20.89
C ALA A 534 9.02 5.14 -21.11
N ASP A 535 8.22 5.46 -20.10
CA ASP A 535 7.10 6.39 -20.22
C ASP A 535 7.53 7.84 -20.45
N ASP A 536 6.79 8.55 -21.29
CA ASP A 536 6.70 10.01 -21.37
C ASP A 536 5.27 10.30 -21.85
N ILE A 537 4.33 10.11 -20.94
CA ILE A 537 2.90 10.03 -21.22
C ILE A 537 2.34 11.45 -21.19
N THR A 538 1.59 11.80 -22.23
CA THR A 538 0.89 13.08 -22.32
C THR A 538 -0.60 12.95 -22.06
N ASN A 539 -1.15 11.73 -22.18
CA ASN A 539 -2.51 11.39 -21.79
C ASN A 539 -2.61 9.91 -21.37
N ASP A 540 -2.93 9.66 -20.11
CA ASP A 540 -3.05 8.33 -19.51
C ASP A 540 -4.18 7.47 -20.10
N SER A 541 -5.43 7.95 -20.10
CA SER A 541 -6.62 7.21 -20.58
C SER A 541 -6.54 6.81 -22.05
N LYS A 542 -5.75 7.55 -22.81
CA LYS A 542 -5.57 7.31 -24.24
C LYS A 542 -4.22 6.67 -24.56
N GLN A 543 -3.34 6.54 -23.56
CA GLN A 543 -1.96 6.08 -23.73
C GLN A 543 -1.22 6.90 -24.82
N GLU A 544 -1.45 8.22 -24.86
CA GLU A 544 -0.77 9.14 -25.80
C GLU A 544 0.59 9.56 -25.24
N GLY A 545 1.56 9.79 -26.12
CA GLY A 545 2.96 10.00 -25.76
C GLY A 545 3.79 8.74 -25.96
N LYS A 546 4.87 8.59 -25.19
CA LYS A 546 5.72 7.40 -25.21
C LYS A 546 5.31 6.46 -24.08
N THR A 547 4.98 5.21 -24.42
CA THR A 547 4.64 4.15 -23.46
C THR A 547 4.78 2.79 -24.14
N LEU A 548 5.16 1.78 -23.35
CA LEU A 548 5.20 0.38 -23.80
C LEU A 548 3.90 -0.38 -23.49
N ARG A 549 3.04 0.16 -22.62
CA ARG A 549 1.86 -0.55 -22.07
C ARG A 549 0.73 -0.77 -23.07
N ASN A 550 0.73 -0.01 -24.17
CA ASN A 550 -0.20 -0.19 -25.30
C ASN A 550 0.40 -0.95 -26.48
N LYS A 551 1.61 -1.51 -26.36
CA LYS A 551 2.32 -2.21 -27.44
C LYS A 551 2.02 -3.71 -27.46
N SER A 552 2.36 -4.36 -28.57
CA SER A 552 2.32 -5.83 -28.64
C SER A 552 3.34 -6.45 -27.67
N LEU A 553 3.09 -7.68 -27.24
CA LEU A 553 4.04 -8.40 -26.38
C LEU A 553 5.44 -8.50 -27.02
N LYS A 554 5.51 -8.67 -28.35
CA LYS A 554 6.77 -8.72 -29.10
C LYS A 554 7.56 -7.42 -28.97
N GLU A 555 6.90 -6.27 -29.08
CA GLU A 555 7.53 -4.96 -28.92
C GLU A 555 7.98 -4.72 -27.47
N ILE A 556 7.17 -5.13 -26.49
CA ILE A 556 7.54 -5.06 -25.06
C ILE A 556 8.81 -5.89 -24.81
N VAL A 557 8.84 -7.14 -25.29
CA VAL A 557 10.00 -8.05 -25.14
C VAL A 557 11.23 -7.50 -25.86
N ALA A 558 11.05 -6.89 -27.05
CA ALA A 558 12.13 -6.21 -27.76
C ALA A 558 12.73 -5.07 -26.93
N ALA A 559 11.89 -4.22 -26.34
CA ALA A 559 12.32 -3.07 -25.57
C ALA A 559 12.93 -3.45 -24.20
N VAL A 560 12.33 -4.41 -23.50
CA VAL A 560 12.70 -4.76 -22.11
C VAL A 560 13.81 -5.80 -22.05
N ALA A 561 13.83 -6.74 -23.00
CA ALA A 561 14.73 -7.91 -22.98
C ALA A 561 15.53 -8.10 -24.27
N GLY A 562 15.55 -7.12 -25.19
CA GLY A 562 16.30 -7.21 -26.45
C GLY A 562 15.76 -8.27 -27.41
N GLY A 563 14.49 -8.65 -27.27
CA GLY A 563 13.84 -9.67 -28.10
C GLY A 563 13.92 -11.09 -27.53
N ASP A 564 14.65 -11.30 -26.44
CA ASP A 564 14.77 -12.60 -25.77
C ASP A 564 13.57 -12.86 -24.85
N MET A 565 12.66 -13.72 -25.31
CA MET A 565 11.48 -14.12 -24.54
C MET A 565 11.82 -14.89 -23.26
N LYS A 566 12.91 -15.65 -23.22
CA LYS A 566 13.31 -16.39 -22.01
C LYS A 566 13.79 -15.42 -20.94
N LYS A 567 14.61 -14.44 -21.34
CA LYS A 567 15.04 -13.36 -20.46
C LYS A 567 13.85 -12.52 -19.99
N PHE A 568 12.90 -12.21 -20.87
CA PHE A 568 11.68 -11.50 -20.48
C PHE A 568 10.86 -12.29 -19.45
N ALA A 569 10.63 -13.57 -19.70
CA ALA A 569 9.88 -14.43 -18.79
C ALA A 569 10.53 -14.52 -17.40
N SER A 570 11.87 -14.59 -17.32
CA SER A 570 12.58 -14.67 -16.04
C SER A 570 12.45 -13.42 -15.18
N ILE A 571 12.31 -12.24 -15.78
CA ILE A 571 12.13 -10.98 -15.04
C ILE A 571 10.64 -10.62 -14.81
N ALA A 572 9.73 -11.21 -15.59
CA ALA A 572 8.28 -11.03 -15.46
C ALA A 572 7.65 -11.97 -14.42
N ASP A 573 8.20 -13.19 -14.27
CA ASP A 573 7.89 -14.14 -13.22
C ASP A 573 9.15 -14.45 -12.39
N ALA A 574 9.64 -13.40 -11.72
CA ALA A 574 10.92 -13.44 -11.01
C ALA A 574 10.95 -14.49 -9.90
N LYS A 575 12.02 -15.30 -9.91
CA LYS A 575 12.29 -16.37 -8.93
C LYS A 575 13.51 -16.05 -8.08
N ALA A 576 13.50 -16.55 -6.85
CA ALA A 576 14.62 -16.46 -5.92
C ALA A 576 15.64 -17.60 -6.08
N THR A 577 15.32 -18.63 -6.88
CA THR A 577 16.25 -19.68 -7.28
C THR A 577 17.02 -19.30 -8.55
N GLY A 578 18.07 -20.06 -8.87
CA GLY A 578 18.88 -19.84 -10.08
C GLY A 578 19.60 -18.50 -10.02
N LYS A 579 19.32 -17.61 -10.99
CA LYS A 579 19.90 -16.25 -11.04
C LYS A 579 19.40 -15.31 -9.94
N ASN A 580 18.38 -15.73 -9.18
CA ASN A 580 17.75 -14.94 -8.14
C ASN A 580 17.35 -13.53 -8.63
N GLU A 581 16.45 -13.51 -9.63
CA GLU A 581 15.96 -12.26 -10.23
C GLU A 581 15.23 -11.37 -9.22
N VAL A 582 14.71 -11.96 -8.14
CA VAL A 582 14.10 -11.23 -7.01
C VAL A 582 15.15 -10.45 -6.23
N LEU A 583 16.29 -11.07 -5.87
CA LEU A 583 17.39 -10.36 -5.23
C LEU A 583 17.93 -9.25 -6.14
N SER A 584 18.10 -9.55 -7.41
CA SER A 584 18.60 -8.59 -8.40
C SER A 584 17.64 -7.42 -8.64
N TYR A 585 16.32 -7.60 -8.51
CA TYR A 585 15.37 -6.47 -8.53
C TYR A 585 15.67 -5.41 -7.46
N TYR A 586 16.05 -5.84 -6.25
CA TYR A 586 16.39 -4.93 -5.15
C TYR A 586 17.82 -4.40 -5.27
N LEU A 587 18.81 -5.26 -5.53
CA LEU A 587 20.23 -4.88 -5.51
C LEU A 587 20.70 -4.14 -6.76
N ASP A 588 20.08 -4.37 -7.92
CA ASP A 588 20.48 -3.75 -9.19
C ASP A 588 19.54 -2.59 -9.59
N HIS A 589 18.67 -2.16 -8.67
CA HIS A 589 17.74 -1.07 -8.90
C HIS A 589 18.49 0.21 -9.28
N LYS A 590 18.05 0.85 -10.37
CA LYS A 590 18.59 2.12 -10.84
C LYS A 590 17.55 3.19 -10.61
N SER A 591 17.88 4.13 -9.73
CA SER A 591 16.95 5.19 -9.37
C SER A 591 16.50 6.00 -10.57
N ALA A 592 15.20 6.28 -10.63
CA ALA A 592 14.61 7.08 -11.68
C ALA A 592 15.16 8.52 -11.65
N THR A 593 15.30 9.12 -12.83
CA THR A 593 15.66 10.54 -12.97
C THR A 593 14.51 11.38 -12.44
N LEU A 594 14.74 12.16 -11.38
CA LEU A 594 13.76 13.05 -10.78
C LEU A 594 13.64 14.37 -11.56
N VAL A 595 14.78 14.99 -11.87
CA VAL A 595 14.90 16.25 -12.61
C VAL A 595 16.20 16.28 -13.43
N LYS A 596 16.32 17.25 -14.34
CA LYS A 596 17.54 17.54 -15.12
C LYS A 596 18.18 18.83 -14.62
N ASN A 597 19.48 18.86 -14.39
CA ASN A 597 20.20 20.11 -14.10
C ASN A 597 20.84 20.66 -15.39
N VAL A 598 20.37 21.81 -15.87
CA VAL A 598 20.93 22.52 -17.04
C VAL A 598 21.88 23.66 -16.65
N GLY A 599 22.04 23.90 -15.36
CA GLY A 599 22.90 24.94 -14.83
C GLY A 599 24.38 24.70 -15.16
N LYS A 600 25.16 25.78 -15.19
CA LYS A 600 26.60 25.76 -15.46
C LYS A 600 27.36 26.35 -14.28
N LYS A 601 28.63 25.96 -14.12
CA LYS A 601 29.57 26.52 -13.13
C LYS A 601 29.02 26.48 -11.68
N GLY A 602 28.43 25.35 -11.28
CA GLY A 602 27.95 25.12 -9.91
C GLY A 602 26.60 25.78 -9.54
N LYS A 603 25.95 26.52 -10.45
CA LYS A 603 24.58 26.99 -10.26
C LYS A 603 23.59 25.88 -10.61
N LEU A 604 22.56 25.68 -9.78
CA LEU A 604 21.45 24.78 -10.10
C LEU A 604 20.44 25.50 -11.01
N ASP A 605 20.06 24.83 -12.11
CA ASP A 605 18.87 25.16 -12.89
C ASP A 605 18.15 23.84 -13.18
N LEU A 606 17.20 23.49 -12.31
CA LEU A 606 16.48 22.23 -12.36
C LEU A 606 15.29 22.33 -13.31
N LYS A 607 15.22 21.40 -14.26
CA LYS A 607 14.16 21.24 -15.25
C LYS A 607 13.47 19.89 -15.05
N PRO A 608 12.26 19.68 -15.61
CA PRO A 608 11.61 18.37 -15.61
C PRO A 608 12.53 17.24 -16.12
N TRP A 609 12.33 16.02 -15.64
CA TRP A 609 13.18 14.86 -15.95
C TRP A 609 13.35 14.58 -17.45
N ASN A 610 12.36 14.93 -18.28
CA ASN A 610 12.36 14.74 -19.73
C ASN A 610 12.92 15.94 -20.51
N HIS A 611 13.54 16.91 -19.84
CA HIS A 611 14.17 18.04 -20.53
C HIS A 611 15.30 17.57 -21.47
N LYS A 612 15.37 18.18 -22.66
CA LYS A 612 16.24 17.74 -23.78
C LYS A 612 17.75 17.83 -23.49
N THR A 613 18.13 18.67 -22.55
CA THR A 613 19.53 18.93 -22.17
C THR A 613 19.68 18.89 -20.66
N GLY A 614 20.93 18.81 -20.17
CA GLY A 614 21.25 18.80 -18.75
C GLY A 614 21.63 17.41 -18.24
N GLY A 615 22.30 17.37 -17.08
CA GLY A 615 22.65 16.12 -16.40
C GLY A 615 21.48 15.57 -15.60
N ASP A 616 21.35 14.24 -15.54
CA ASP A 616 20.34 13.57 -14.72
C ASP A 616 20.59 13.80 -13.23
N VAL A 617 19.52 14.15 -12.51
CA VAL A 617 19.48 14.17 -11.05
C VAL A 617 18.45 13.11 -10.62
N PRO A 618 18.89 11.90 -10.25
CA PRO A 618 17.99 10.85 -9.79
C PRO A 618 17.45 11.11 -8.38
N TYR A 619 16.43 10.37 -7.95
CA TYR A 619 15.94 10.45 -6.57
C TYR A 619 17.07 10.18 -5.57
N ALA A 620 17.94 9.21 -5.82
CA ALA A 620 19.11 8.92 -4.98
C ALA A 620 20.15 10.05 -4.85
N ALA A 621 20.07 11.08 -5.69
CA ALA A 621 20.87 12.29 -5.51
C ALA A 621 20.16 13.35 -4.67
N ALA A 622 18.82 13.34 -4.67
CA ALA A 622 17.98 14.26 -3.90
C ALA A 622 17.68 13.75 -2.48
N SER A 623 17.49 12.44 -2.29
CA SER A 623 17.38 11.81 -0.97
C SER A 623 18.55 10.88 -0.70
N GLY A 624 18.77 10.48 0.55
CA GLY A 624 19.74 9.43 0.88
C GLY A 624 19.28 8.04 0.50
N GLY A 625 18.25 7.93 -0.36
CA GLY A 625 17.68 6.68 -0.84
C GLY A 625 17.22 6.71 -2.31
N ASN A 626 17.03 5.53 -2.89
CA ASN A 626 16.38 5.35 -4.19
C ASN A 626 14.87 5.62 -4.07
N ASP A 627 14.13 5.62 -5.18
CA ASP A 627 12.70 5.93 -5.29
C ASP A 627 11.75 4.82 -4.82
N TRP A 628 12.21 3.96 -3.90
CA TRP A 628 11.33 3.03 -3.20
C TRP A 628 10.16 3.78 -2.56
N TRP A 629 8.94 3.22 -2.68
CA TRP A 629 7.68 3.80 -2.18
C TRP A 629 7.19 5.07 -2.87
N LEU A 630 7.90 5.52 -3.90
CA LEU A 630 7.48 6.61 -4.77
C LEU A 630 6.93 6.04 -6.08
N ALA A 631 6.24 6.87 -6.85
CA ALA A 631 5.60 6.44 -8.09
C ALA A 631 6.56 5.79 -9.09
N ALA A 632 7.87 6.00 -8.99
CA ALA A 632 8.81 5.42 -9.94
C ALA A 632 9.15 3.94 -9.73
N SER A 633 9.04 3.44 -8.49
CA SER A 633 9.34 2.04 -8.16
C SER A 633 8.13 1.20 -7.78
N GLU A 634 7.01 1.84 -7.45
CA GLU A 634 5.77 1.14 -7.10
C GLU A 634 5.05 0.55 -8.33
N PRO A 635 4.33 -0.58 -8.17
CA PRO A 635 3.53 -1.17 -9.26
C PRO A 635 2.37 -0.28 -9.67
N HIS A 636 1.99 -0.36 -10.96
CA HIS A 636 0.85 0.38 -11.51
C HIS A 636 -0.19 -0.57 -12.12
N CYS A 637 -1.47 -0.24 -11.99
CA CYS A 637 -2.56 -0.87 -12.72
C CYS A 637 -2.25 -0.89 -14.23
N ALA A 638 -1.69 0.20 -14.74
CA ALA A 638 -1.28 0.35 -16.13
C ALA A 638 -0.31 -0.74 -16.62
N ASP A 639 0.45 -1.37 -15.74
CA ASP A 639 1.40 -2.42 -16.12
C ASP A 639 0.66 -3.60 -16.77
N CYS A 640 -0.47 -4.03 -16.19
CA CYS A 640 -1.23 -5.19 -16.65
C CYS A 640 -2.58 -4.86 -17.29
N HIS A 641 -3.16 -3.70 -17.00
CA HIS A 641 -4.48 -3.30 -17.50
C HIS A 641 -4.39 -2.39 -18.73
N LEU A 642 -5.41 -2.45 -19.59
CA LEU A 642 -5.53 -1.50 -20.69
C LEU A 642 -6.20 -0.21 -20.23
N ALA A 643 -5.84 0.90 -20.87
CA ALA A 643 -6.56 2.15 -20.66
C ALA A 643 -8.03 2.04 -21.12
N PRO A 644 -8.98 2.65 -20.40
CA PRO A 644 -8.80 3.61 -19.30
C PRO A 644 -8.74 3.00 -17.88
N PHE A 645 -8.59 1.68 -17.73
CA PHE A 645 -8.47 0.99 -16.44
C PHE A 645 -7.05 1.11 -15.84
N VAL A 646 -6.53 2.34 -15.81
CA VAL A 646 -5.17 2.68 -15.40
C VAL A 646 -5.21 3.89 -14.48
N GLU A 647 -4.12 4.16 -13.77
CA GLU A 647 -3.93 5.38 -12.98
C GLU A 647 -4.20 6.63 -13.84
N GLN A 648 -4.78 7.64 -13.20
CA GLN A 648 -5.38 8.77 -13.89
C GLN A 648 -4.93 10.08 -13.27
N ASN A 649 -4.89 11.10 -14.12
CA ASN A 649 -4.15 12.34 -13.95
C ASN A 649 -2.65 12.07 -14.13
N THR A 650 -2.17 12.32 -15.35
CA THR A 650 -0.75 12.33 -15.66
C THR A 650 0.00 13.05 -14.55
N GLY A 651 1.00 12.38 -13.99
CA GLY A 651 1.64 12.73 -12.73
C GLY A 651 2.26 14.13 -12.73
N GLY A 652 2.76 14.53 -11.57
CA GLY A 652 3.37 15.83 -11.31
C GLY A 652 2.49 16.73 -10.44
N LYS A 653 1.23 16.35 -10.19
CA LYS A 653 0.36 17.06 -9.24
C LYS A 653 0.85 16.92 -7.80
N TYR A 654 1.47 15.78 -7.48
CA TYR A 654 1.95 15.46 -6.13
C TYR A 654 3.49 15.36 -6.09
N PHE A 655 4.17 16.10 -6.98
CA PHE A 655 5.63 16.10 -7.07
C PHE A 655 6.25 16.51 -5.72
N PRO A 656 7.30 15.81 -5.23
CA PRO A 656 8.11 14.80 -5.95
C PRO A 656 7.65 13.35 -5.79
N ILE A 657 6.48 13.08 -5.18
CA ILE A 657 6.00 11.70 -5.00
C ILE A 657 5.69 11.06 -6.36
N ASP A 658 5.13 11.85 -7.28
CA ASP A 658 4.94 11.51 -8.68
C ASP A 658 5.76 12.42 -9.60
N GLN A 659 5.96 11.98 -10.83
CA GLN A 659 6.71 12.73 -11.84
C GLN A 659 5.76 13.26 -12.93
N PRO A 660 6.00 14.48 -13.45
CA PRO A 660 5.36 14.95 -14.67
C PRO A 660 5.43 13.92 -15.80
N ASN A 661 4.38 13.75 -16.59
CA ASN A 661 4.35 12.81 -17.73
C ASN A 661 4.57 11.32 -17.38
N LYS A 662 4.34 10.92 -16.13
CA LYS A 662 4.35 9.52 -15.68
C LYS A 662 3.01 9.17 -15.03
N TYR A 663 2.81 7.91 -14.66
CA TYR A 663 1.71 7.57 -13.77
C TYR A 663 2.02 8.04 -12.35
N SER A 664 0.98 8.51 -11.67
CA SER A 664 1.00 8.75 -10.23
C SER A 664 0.74 7.44 -9.49
N LEU A 665 1.05 7.39 -8.19
CA LEU A 665 0.64 6.25 -7.35
C LEU A 665 -0.88 6.09 -7.37
N TYR A 666 -1.32 4.84 -7.22
CA TYR A 666 -2.73 4.48 -7.12
C TYR A 666 -3.50 5.28 -6.06
N ARG A 667 -2.91 5.51 -4.88
CA ARG A 667 -3.52 6.31 -3.79
C ARG A 667 -3.83 7.76 -4.16
N TYR A 668 -3.14 8.29 -5.18
CA TYR A 668 -3.32 9.64 -5.70
C TYR A 668 -4.18 9.68 -6.97
N SER A 669 -4.54 8.52 -7.51
CA SER A 669 -5.24 8.37 -8.78
C SER A 669 -6.76 8.48 -8.62
N LYS A 670 -7.41 9.06 -9.64
CA LYS A 670 -8.85 9.35 -9.61
C LYS A 670 -9.52 9.14 -10.95
N ALA A 671 -10.69 8.52 -10.95
CA ALA A 671 -11.51 8.34 -12.13
C ALA A 671 -12.93 8.85 -11.88
N HIS A 672 -13.80 8.74 -12.91
CA HIS A 672 -15.20 9.10 -12.76
C HIS A 672 -15.39 10.55 -12.27
N GLY A 673 -14.54 11.46 -12.77
CA GLY A 673 -14.42 12.82 -12.24
C GLY A 673 -13.40 12.88 -11.11
N ASP A 674 -13.88 13.08 -9.87
CA ASP A 674 -13.05 13.30 -8.68
C ASP A 674 -13.00 12.12 -7.72
N ILE A 675 -13.52 10.96 -8.14
CA ILE A 675 -13.61 9.76 -7.29
C ILE A 675 -12.24 9.09 -7.24
N ALA A 676 -11.71 8.91 -6.03
CA ALA A 676 -10.45 8.21 -5.83
C ALA A 676 -10.57 6.75 -6.28
N CYS A 677 -9.53 6.19 -6.91
CA CYS A 677 -9.55 4.77 -7.29
C CYS A 677 -9.85 3.88 -6.07
N GLN A 678 -9.26 4.20 -4.92
CA GLN A 678 -9.51 3.52 -3.64
C GLN A 678 -10.99 3.48 -3.24
N THR A 679 -11.80 4.48 -3.59
CA THR A 679 -13.24 4.48 -3.31
C THR A 679 -13.97 3.36 -4.04
N CYS A 680 -13.55 3.01 -5.25
CA CYS A 680 -14.19 1.94 -6.03
C CYS A 680 -13.56 0.57 -5.80
N HIS A 681 -12.27 0.55 -5.45
CA HIS A 681 -11.44 -0.64 -5.52
C HIS A 681 -10.81 -1.03 -4.17
N GLU A 682 -10.85 -0.19 -3.13
CA GLU A 682 -10.06 -0.29 -1.87
C GLU A 682 -8.54 -0.03 -2.10
N SER A 683 -7.67 -0.19 -1.11
CA SER A 683 -6.20 -0.05 -1.22
C SER A 683 -5.61 -1.03 -2.24
N THR A 684 -4.50 -0.68 -2.90
CA THR A 684 -3.83 -1.54 -3.91
C THR A 684 -3.34 -2.87 -3.35
N HIS A 685 -3.00 -2.87 -2.07
CA HIS A 685 -2.64 -4.07 -1.31
C HIS A 685 -3.85 -4.76 -0.66
N GLY A 686 -5.05 -4.22 -0.87
CA GLY A 686 -6.26 -4.59 -0.16
C GLY A 686 -7.54 -4.56 -1.01
N LEU A 687 -7.48 -4.71 -2.34
CA LEU A 687 -8.71 -4.73 -3.14
C LEU A 687 -9.76 -5.64 -2.51
N TYR A 688 -11.02 -5.19 -2.45
CA TYR A 688 -12.11 -5.87 -1.74
C TYR A 688 -11.96 -7.39 -1.75
N SER A 689 -11.70 -7.95 -0.57
CA SER A 689 -11.59 -9.39 -0.38
C SER A 689 -12.86 -10.08 -0.86
N THR A 690 -12.76 -10.76 -2.00
CA THR A 690 -13.80 -11.70 -2.43
C THR A 690 -13.64 -13.07 -1.79
N ARG A 691 -12.53 -13.34 -1.08
CA ARG A 691 -12.35 -14.64 -0.44
C ARG A 691 -13.07 -14.65 0.89
N TYR A 692 -14.06 -15.50 0.96
CA TYR A 692 -14.79 -15.82 2.17
C TYR A 692 -14.85 -17.35 2.29
N ASP A 693 -14.14 -17.89 3.27
CA ASP A 693 -14.10 -19.34 3.56
C ASP A 693 -14.98 -19.70 4.77
N GLY A 694 -15.91 -18.81 5.13
CA GLY A 694 -16.70 -18.88 6.36
C GLY A 694 -16.15 -18.00 7.49
N ASP A 695 -17.00 -17.71 8.47
CA ASP A 695 -16.71 -16.79 9.58
C ASP A 695 -15.45 -17.17 10.39
N GLU A 696 -15.21 -18.47 10.57
CA GLU A 696 -14.09 -18.95 11.39
C GLU A 696 -12.78 -19.15 10.60
N ARG A 697 -12.84 -19.28 9.27
CA ARG A 697 -11.72 -19.68 8.41
C ARG A 697 -11.23 -18.60 7.45
N SER A 698 -11.91 -17.47 7.39
CA SER A 698 -11.44 -16.28 6.68
C SER A 698 -10.47 -15.48 7.57
N VAL A 699 -9.42 -14.87 7.01
CA VAL A 699 -8.49 -13.98 7.77
C VAL A 699 -9.15 -12.70 8.18
N ASP A 700 -10.04 -12.26 7.32
CA ASP A 700 -10.57 -10.92 7.28
C ASP A 700 -11.96 -11.03 6.69
N VAL A 701 -12.91 -11.42 7.55
CA VAL A 701 -14.33 -11.38 7.18
C VAL A 701 -14.79 -9.95 6.91
N THR A 702 -14.16 -8.99 7.59
CA THR A 702 -14.58 -7.61 7.58
C THR A 702 -14.40 -6.94 6.21
N THR A 703 -13.36 -7.29 5.44
CA THR A 703 -13.19 -6.74 4.09
C THR A 703 -14.25 -7.30 3.13
N HIS A 704 -14.65 -8.57 3.31
CA HIS A 704 -15.78 -9.14 2.55
C HIS A 704 -17.08 -8.42 2.91
N GLU A 705 -17.39 -8.26 4.19
CA GLU A 705 -18.56 -7.50 4.66
C GLU A 705 -18.54 -6.06 4.17
N GLN A 706 -17.36 -5.43 4.12
CA GLN A 706 -17.19 -4.08 3.61
C GLN A 706 -17.65 -3.98 2.16
N ALA A 707 -17.25 -4.93 1.31
CA ALA A 707 -17.68 -4.99 -0.09
C ALA A 707 -19.20 -5.11 -0.20
N LEU A 708 -19.80 -5.96 0.64
CA LEU A 708 -21.24 -6.22 0.62
C LEU A 708 -22.09 -5.01 1.02
N GLN A 709 -21.54 -4.01 1.72
CA GLN A 709 -22.25 -2.75 2.01
C GLN A 709 -22.62 -1.95 0.75
N TYR A 710 -21.86 -2.13 -0.33
CA TYR A 710 -22.04 -1.41 -1.61
C TYR A 710 -22.68 -2.29 -2.69
N SER A 711 -23.10 -3.49 -2.29
CA SER A 711 -23.60 -4.54 -3.18
C SER A 711 -25.11 -4.43 -3.41
N PRO A 712 -25.57 -4.35 -4.68
CA PRO A 712 -26.99 -4.17 -4.98
C PRO A 712 -27.86 -5.41 -4.71
N ASP A 713 -27.26 -6.59 -4.62
CA ASP A 713 -27.91 -7.84 -4.19
C ASP A 713 -27.43 -8.32 -2.82
N GLY A 714 -26.37 -7.70 -2.27
CA GLY A 714 -25.74 -8.12 -1.02
C GLY A 714 -24.96 -9.41 -1.11
N LYS A 715 -24.53 -9.80 -2.31
CA LYS A 715 -23.76 -11.02 -2.58
C LYS A 715 -22.51 -10.72 -3.39
N TYR A 716 -22.57 -9.72 -4.27
CA TYR A 716 -21.43 -9.29 -5.05
C TYR A 716 -20.38 -8.60 -4.17
N ALA A 717 -19.18 -9.16 -4.12
CA ALA A 717 -18.05 -8.70 -3.30
C ALA A 717 -16.88 -8.11 -4.13
N GLY A 718 -17.15 -7.63 -5.35
CA GLY A 718 -16.14 -7.00 -6.22
C GLY A 718 -16.12 -5.46 -6.10
N PRO A 719 -15.49 -4.75 -7.07
CA PRO A 719 -15.44 -3.29 -7.11
C PRO A 719 -16.82 -2.63 -7.04
N VAL A 720 -16.92 -1.47 -6.39
CA VAL A 720 -18.16 -0.72 -6.19
C VAL A 720 -18.94 -0.53 -7.49
N THR A 721 -20.24 -0.80 -7.44
CA THR A 721 -21.12 -0.75 -8.60
C THR A 721 -21.77 0.63 -8.79
N CYS A 722 -22.27 0.93 -9.99
CA CYS A 722 -23.06 2.14 -10.28
C CYS A 722 -24.21 2.34 -9.27
N ALA A 723 -24.84 1.23 -8.87
CA ALA A 723 -25.98 1.21 -7.97
C ALA A 723 -25.63 1.55 -6.51
N ALA A 724 -24.35 1.75 -6.15
CA ALA A 724 -24.00 2.29 -4.84
C ALA A 724 -24.35 3.79 -4.73
N CYS A 725 -24.35 4.52 -5.85
CA CYS A 725 -24.54 5.96 -5.88
C CYS A 725 -25.68 6.43 -6.78
N HIS A 726 -26.00 5.69 -7.83
CA HIS A 726 -26.98 6.06 -8.84
C HIS A 726 -28.27 5.23 -8.74
N THR A 727 -29.37 5.83 -9.15
CA THR A 727 -30.52 5.06 -9.67
C THR A 727 -30.14 4.44 -11.00
N VAL A 728 -30.35 3.13 -11.14
CA VAL A 728 -29.94 2.33 -12.31
C VAL A 728 -31.14 1.65 -12.96
N ASN A 729 -31.01 1.32 -14.24
CA ASN A 729 -32.00 0.49 -14.94
C ASN A 729 -31.78 -1.02 -14.65
N LYS A 730 -32.58 -1.88 -15.29
CA LYS A 730 -32.47 -3.35 -15.15
C LYS A 730 -31.12 -3.94 -15.57
N ASN A 731 -30.29 -3.19 -16.31
CA ASN A 731 -28.95 -3.59 -16.73
C ASN A 731 -27.87 -3.06 -15.77
N GLY A 732 -28.25 -2.44 -14.65
CA GLY A 732 -27.31 -1.83 -13.70
C GLY A 732 -26.62 -0.56 -14.20
N VAL A 733 -27.14 0.03 -15.27
CA VAL A 733 -26.61 1.26 -15.87
C VAL A 733 -27.37 2.46 -15.30
N PRO A 734 -26.69 3.58 -14.93
CA PRO A 734 -27.36 4.78 -14.45
C PRO A 734 -28.47 5.28 -15.39
N THR A 735 -29.63 5.65 -14.85
CA THR A 735 -30.79 6.12 -15.63
C THR A 735 -30.49 7.39 -16.44
N GLN A 736 -29.44 8.13 -16.09
CA GLN A 736 -28.99 9.29 -16.84
C GLN A 736 -28.49 8.92 -18.25
N LEU A 737 -28.07 7.68 -18.46
CA LEU A 737 -27.61 7.17 -19.77
C LEU A 737 -28.76 6.63 -20.63
N GLU A 738 -30.01 6.69 -20.16
CA GLU A 738 -31.17 6.26 -20.93
C GLU A 738 -31.30 7.01 -22.27
N GLY A 739 -31.73 6.29 -23.31
CA GLY A 739 -31.76 6.80 -24.68
C GLY A 739 -30.38 6.83 -25.38
N THR A 740 -29.30 6.44 -24.71
CA THR A 740 -27.99 6.24 -25.34
C THR A 740 -27.71 4.74 -25.56
N LYS A 741 -26.69 4.42 -26.37
CA LYS A 741 -26.26 3.03 -26.57
C LYS A 741 -25.67 2.39 -25.29
N TYR A 742 -25.21 3.20 -24.33
CA TYR A 742 -24.67 2.74 -23.07
C TYR A 742 -25.72 2.12 -22.14
N ALA A 743 -26.99 2.54 -22.23
CA ALA A 743 -28.07 2.09 -21.35
C ALA A 743 -28.26 0.56 -21.31
N ASN A 744 -27.82 -0.14 -22.37
CA ASN A 744 -27.98 -1.58 -22.54
C ASN A 744 -26.66 -2.35 -22.44
N ASP A 745 -25.64 -1.75 -21.84
CA ASP A 745 -24.28 -2.30 -21.81
C ASP A 745 -23.55 -1.87 -20.54
N TYR A 746 -23.55 -2.76 -19.53
CA TYR A 746 -22.97 -2.47 -18.23
C TYR A 746 -21.47 -2.17 -18.34
N TRP A 747 -20.73 -3.01 -19.05
CA TRP A 747 -19.27 -2.92 -19.13
C TRP A 747 -18.78 -1.75 -20.00
N ALA A 748 -19.50 -1.41 -21.06
CA ALA A 748 -19.21 -0.18 -21.78
C ALA A 748 -19.45 1.06 -20.88
N SER A 749 -20.48 1.02 -20.03
CA SER A 749 -20.78 2.11 -19.09
C SER A 749 -19.74 2.22 -17.97
N VAL A 750 -19.25 1.08 -17.43
CA VAL A 750 -18.09 1.05 -16.53
C VAL A 750 -16.87 1.69 -17.21
N THR A 751 -16.62 1.35 -18.47
CA THR A 751 -15.52 1.94 -19.23
C THR A 751 -15.68 3.45 -19.42
N LEU A 752 -16.90 3.94 -19.66
CA LEU A 752 -17.19 5.38 -19.72
C LEU A 752 -16.82 6.08 -18.41
N ALA A 753 -17.19 5.52 -17.26
CA ALA A 753 -16.83 6.08 -15.95
C ALA A 753 -15.30 6.17 -15.77
N HIS A 754 -14.56 5.18 -16.27
CA HIS A 754 -13.09 5.22 -16.25
C HIS A 754 -12.51 6.26 -17.22
N PHE A 755 -13.20 6.62 -18.31
CA PHE A 755 -12.74 7.70 -19.19
C PHE A 755 -12.95 9.10 -18.59
N MET A 756 -13.94 9.29 -17.73
CA MET A 756 -14.25 10.60 -17.15
C MET A 756 -13.10 11.14 -16.31
N ARG A 757 -12.73 12.40 -16.56
CA ARG A 757 -11.69 13.15 -15.83
C ARG A 757 -12.29 14.24 -14.94
N GLU A 758 -11.49 14.82 -14.06
CA GLU A 758 -11.89 16.00 -13.27
C GLU A 758 -12.53 17.06 -14.17
N GLY A 759 -13.77 17.44 -13.83
CA GLY A 759 -14.61 18.36 -14.61
C GLY A 759 -15.64 17.67 -15.51
N ASP A 760 -15.39 16.44 -15.97
CA ASP A 760 -16.32 15.71 -16.87
C ASP A 760 -17.64 15.36 -16.19
N GLN A 761 -17.65 15.20 -14.86
CA GLN A 761 -18.86 15.00 -14.07
C GLN A 761 -19.85 16.18 -14.12
N LYS A 762 -19.41 17.34 -14.65
CA LYS A 762 -20.26 18.53 -14.85
C LYS A 762 -20.86 18.61 -16.25
N LEU A 763 -20.48 17.72 -17.16
CA LEU A 763 -20.97 17.72 -18.54
C LEU A 763 -22.38 17.14 -18.61
N GLU A 764 -23.18 17.72 -19.49
CA GLU A 764 -24.45 17.11 -19.91
C GLU A 764 -24.18 15.75 -20.58
N VAL A 765 -25.05 14.77 -20.36
CA VAL A 765 -24.86 13.40 -20.88
C VAL A 765 -24.60 13.38 -22.39
N LYS A 766 -25.31 14.21 -23.17
CA LYS A 766 -25.10 14.33 -24.62
C LYS A 766 -23.68 14.76 -24.98
N GLN A 767 -23.09 15.67 -24.21
CA GLN A 767 -21.71 16.13 -24.42
C GLN A 767 -20.73 15.05 -23.97
N LEU A 768 -21.02 14.38 -22.84
CA LEU A 768 -20.19 13.30 -22.32
C LEU A 768 -20.07 12.13 -23.30
N VAL A 769 -21.19 11.63 -23.83
CA VAL A 769 -21.18 10.52 -24.82
C VAL A 769 -20.65 10.93 -26.19
N LYS A 770 -20.62 12.24 -26.50
CA LYS A 770 -19.93 12.77 -27.67
C LYS A 770 -18.41 12.78 -27.46
N LYS A 771 -17.96 13.19 -26.27
CA LYS A 771 -16.54 13.18 -25.87
C LYS A 771 -15.98 11.76 -25.80
N TYR A 772 -16.78 10.83 -25.27
CA TYR A 772 -16.45 9.40 -25.16
C TYR A 772 -17.53 8.56 -25.87
N PRO A 773 -17.39 8.34 -27.19
CA PRO A 773 -18.35 7.56 -27.96
C PRO A 773 -18.43 6.10 -27.51
N TYR A 774 -19.65 5.54 -27.51
CA TYR A 774 -19.92 4.12 -27.19
C TYR A 774 -18.97 3.12 -27.86
N LYS A 775 -18.68 3.33 -29.15
CA LYS A 775 -17.77 2.47 -29.92
C LYS A 775 -16.37 2.35 -29.32
N ASN A 776 -15.89 3.40 -28.64
CA ASN A 776 -14.58 3.40 -28.01
C ASN A 776 -14.60 2.53 -26.76
N SER A 777 -15.63 2.68 -25.92
CA SER A 777 -15.82 1.85 -24.73
C SER A 777 -15.99 0.38 -25.09
N THR A 778 -16.82 0.05 -26.08
CA THR A 778 -17.00 -1.36 -26.49
C THR A 778 -15.73 -1.95 -27.07
N LYS A 779 -14.89 -1.15 -27.74
CA LYS A 779 -13.60 -1.61 -28.24
C LYS A 779 -12.67 -1.99 -27.09
N VAL A 780 -12.55 -1.13 -26.08
CA VAL A 780 -11.77 -1.41 -24.86
C VAL A 780 -12.25 -2.70 -24.21
N VAL A 781 -13.58 -2.85 -24.04
CA VAL A 781 -14.16 -4.07 -23.47
C VAL A 781 -13.77 -5.28 -24.32
N THR A 782 -14.04 -5.27 -25.62
CA THR A 782 -13.74 -6.39 -26.53
C THR A 782 -12.26 -6.75 -26.57
N ASP A 783 -11.38 -5.75 -26.64
CA ASP A 783 -9.93 -5.96 -26.72
C ASP A 783 -9.35 -6.48 -25.40
N GLY A 784 -9.95 -6.06 -24.27
CA GLY A 784 -9.46 -6.34 -22.93
C GLY A 784 -10.04 -7.55 -22.24
N TRP A 785 -11.25 -7.98 -22.64
CA TRP A 785 -12.04 -8.98 -21.94
C TRP A 785 -11.34 -10.34 -21.87
N LYS A 786 -10.88 -10.70 -20.66
CA LYS A 786 -10.31 -12.00 -20.31
C LYS A 786 -10.76 -12.35 -18.90
#